data_AF-A0A1I1PQD1-F1
#
_entry.id   AF-A0A1I1PQD1-F1
#
_cell.length_a   1.000
_cell.length_b   1.000
_cell.length_c   1.000
_cell.angle_alpha   90.00
_cell.angle_beta   90.00
_cell.angle_gamma   90.00
#
_symmetry.space_group_name_H-M   'P 1'
#
loop_
_entity.id
_entity.type
_entity.pdbx_description
1 polymer ?
#
loop_
_entity_poly.entity_id
_entity_poly.type
_entity_poly.pdbx_seq_one_letter_code
_entity_poly.pdbx_strand_id
1 'polypeptide(L)'
;MSKEAAQKRIEELRDILNKLNYEYHVLDQPSVSDAEYDRHMQELIKLETEHPEFFTEDSPTVRVGGEILDIFEKVTHKSPMLSLGNAFNEGDLRDFDRKVRQGIDDQNVRYVCELKIDGLAVSLHYEKGRFIQGATRGDGTTGEDITQNLKTIKAIPLRLTEEMTLEARGEAYMPKRSFVKLNEEKEQNGEAVFANPRNAAAGSLRQLDPKIAAKRNLSLFVYGLTDLEGKTIASHSESLNLLGELGFKTNPNRRVCETIDEVIDYVQEWQEKRPHLDYEIDGIVIKVDDVSLQESLGTTAKSPRWAIAYKFPAEEVVTKLTGIELSVGRTGVVTPTAELEPVRVAGTIVRRASLHNEDLIREKDIRIGDYVVVKKAGDIIPEVVNVIVDRRTGEEEEFYMPTHCPACESELVRLEEEVALRCINPACPAQIREGLIHFVSRNAMNIDGLGERVITQLFDADYIRTFADLYTLTKEQLLQLERFGEKSASNLVQAIEASKDNSLERLLFGLGIRHVGAKAARTLAEHYETMDHIVNATEEELTTINEIGEKMTQSIVTYFDNEDVQELLQQFKSYGVNMTYKGIKRADLENIESYFAGKTVVLTGKLEVMGRSEAKKKIEALGGKVTGSVSKSTDLVVAGEAAGSKLAQAQKHNVEIWDEARFLQELNN
;
A
#
# COMPACT_ATOMS: atom_id res chain seq x y z
N MET A 1 29.19 43.69 -1.24
CA MET A 1 27.79 44.14 -1.22
C MET A 1 27.40 44.41 0.23
N SER A 2 26.48 45.33 0.56
CA SER A 2 26.03 45.46 1.96
C SER A 2 25.19 44.24 2.36
N LYS A 3 25.14 43.92 3.65
CA LYS A 3 24.40 42.75 4.16
C LYS A 3 22.91 42.77 3.80
N GLU A 4 22.27 43.93 3.87
CA GLU A 4 20.87 44.13 3.50
C GLU A 4 20.65 43.99 1.98
N ALA A 5 21.59 44.47 1.15
CA ALA A 5 21.52 44.29 -0.29
C ALA A 5 21.76 42.84 -0.71
N ALA A 6 22.60 42.10 0.03
CA ALA A 6 22.80 40.66 -0.16
C ALA A 6 21.54 39.86 0.15
N GLN A 7 20.91 40.14 1.30
CA GLN A 7 19.65 39.49 1.68
C GLN A 7 18.56 39.71 0.61
N LYS A 8 18.35 40.96 0.19
CA LYS A 8 17.36 41.28 -0.83
C LYS A 8 17.65 40.59 -2.16
N ARG A 9 18.92 40.56 -2.58
CA ARG A 9 19.33 39.89 -3.82
C ARG A 9 19.16 38.36 -3.75
N ILE A 10 19.45 37.76 -2.59
CA ILE A 10 19.22 36.33 -2.36
C ILE A 10 17.72 36.00 -2.46
N GLU A 11 16.85 36.80 -1.83
CA GLU A 11 15.40 36.65 -1.91
C GLU A 11 14.90 36.78 -3.36
N GLU A 12 15.35 37.82 -4.09
CA GLU A 12 15.02 38.01 -5.51
C GLU A 12 15.47 36.83 -6.38
N LEU A 13 16.70 36.32 -6.18
CA LEU A 13 17.22 35.18 -6.94
C LEU A 13 16.46 33.89 -6.64
N ARG A 14 16.05 33.68 -5.38
CA ARG A 14 15.22 32.53 -5.00
C ARG A 14 13.88 32.57 -5.71
N ASP A 15 13.21 33.73 -5.72
CA ASP A 15 11.93 33.90 -6.40
C ASP A 15 12.04 33.68 -7.91
N ILE A 16 13.07 34.26 -8.55
CA ILE A 16 13.36 34.05 -9.97
C ILE A 16 13.59 32.56 -10.24
N LEU A 17 14.50 31.91 -9.53
CA LEU A 17 14.84 30.51 -9.76
C LEU A 17 13.67 29.56 -9.48
N ASN A 18 12.84 29.83 -8.47
CA ASN A 18 11.62 29.08 -8.20
C ASN A 18 10.63 29.20 -9.36
N LYS A 19 10.41 30.41 -9.87
CA LYS A 19 9.56 30.65 -11.04
C LYS A 19 10.09 29.92 -12.28
N LEU A 20 11.39 30.02 -12.57
CA LEU A 20 12.00 29.36 -13.71
C LEU A 20 11.94 27.82 -13.60
N ASN A 21 12.17 27.28 -12.40
CA ASN A 21 12.00 25.86 -12.12
C ASN A 21 10.57 25.39 -12.37
N TYR A 22 9.58 26.17 -11.94
CA TYR A 22 8.17 25.88 -12.18
C TYR A 22 7.84 25.88 -13.67
N GLU A 23 8.21 26.93 -14.40
CA GLU A 23 8.00 27.03 -15.84
C GLU A 23 8.64 25.87 -16.60
N TYR A 24 9.87 25.50 -16.26
CA TYR A 24 10.60 24.43 -16.94
C TYR A 24 10.06 23.05 -16.57
N HIS A 25 9.95 22.72 -15.26
CA HIS A 25 9.72 21.35 -14.81
C HIS A 25 8.24 21.02 -14.58
N VAL A 26 7.41 22.02 -14.33
CA VAL A 26 5.98 21.86 -14.06
C VAL A 26 5.15 22.18 -15.30
N LEU A 27 5.38 23.34 -15.93
CA LEU A 27 4.63 23.77 -17.11
C LEU A 27 5.21 23.25 -18.44
N ASP A 28 6.45 22.76 -18.43
CA ASP A 28 7.20 22.38 -19.63
C ASP A 28 7.26 23.52 -20.69
N GLN A 29 7.32 24.78 -20.21
CA GLN A 29 7.32 26.02 -20.99
C GLN A 29 8.36 27.03 -20.44
N PRO A 30 9.66 26.81 -20.63
CA PRO A 30 10.69 27.68 -20.07
C PRO A 30 10.69 29.08 -20.72
N SER A 31 10.73 30.12 -19.89
CA SER A 31 10.82 31.52 -20.37
C SER A 31 12.24 31.99 -20.67
N VAL A 32 13.26 31.28 -20.17
CA VAL A 32 14.69 31.60 -20.34
C VAL A 32 15.48 30.37 -20.78
N SER A 33 16.70 30.60 -21.28
CA SER A 33 17.61 29.51 -21.65
C SER A 33 18.28 28.86 -20.43
N ASP A 34 18.72 27.60 -20.57
CA ASP A 34 19.47 26.87 -19.53
C ASP A 34 20.70 27.65 -19.05
N ALA A 35 21.40 28.34 -19.95
CA ALA A 35 22.56 29.16 -19.61
C ALA A 35 22.22 30.36 -18.71
N GLU A 36 21.05 30.97 -18.89
CA GLU A 36 20.60 32.08 -18.05
C GLU A 36 20.15 31.58 -16.67
N TYR A 37 19.49 30.44 -16.61
CA TYR A 37 19.17 29.76 -15.35
C TYR A 37 20.44 29.44 -14.55
N ASP A 38 21.42 28.80 -15.19
CA ASP A 38 22.68 28.41 -14.55
C ASP A 38 23.44 29.63 -14.02
N ARG A 39 23.40 30.76 -14.72
CA ARG A 39 23.97 32.02 -14.25
C ARG A 39 23.31 32.51 -12.97
N HIS A 40 21.98 32.48 -12.89
CA HIS A 40 21.25 32.87 -11.67
C HIS A 40 21.51 31.90 -10.52
N MET A 41 21.61 30.60 -10.80
CA MET A 41 21.93 29.57 -9.81
C MET A 41 23.35 29.76 -9.25
N GLN A 42 24.35 29.98 -10.11
CA GLN A 42 25.72 30.25 -9.68
C GLN A 42 25.83 31.54 -8.86
N GLU A 43 25.06 32.58 -9.21
CA GLU A 43 24.98 33.82 -8.43
C GLU A 43 24.42 33.54 -7.03
N LEU A 44 23.33 32.79 -6.93
CA LEU A 44 22.71 32.43 -5.65
C LEU A 44 23.66 31.59 -4.78
N ILE A 45 24.30 30.56 -5.35
CA ILE A 45 25.28 29.71 -4.63
C ILE A 45 26.41 30.56 -4.07
N LYS A 46 26.95 31.49 -4.87
CA LYS A 46 28.01 32.39 -4.43
C LYS A 46 27.56 33.26 -3.26
N LEU A 47 26.37 33.85 -3.35
CA LEU A 47 25.85 34.74 -2.31
C LEU A 47 25.53 33.99 -1.00
N GLU A 48 24.97 32.78 -1.08
CA GLU A 48 24.72 31.94 0.10
C GLU A 48 26.03 31.44 0.74
N THR A 49 27.07 31.21 -0.06
CA THR A 49 28.40 30.85 0.45
C THR A 49 29.08 32.04 1.14
N GLU A 50 28.96 33.25 0.59
CA GLU A 50 29.51 34.48 1.16
C GLU A 50 28.71 34.96 2.39
N HIS A 51 27.44 34.60 2.50
CA HIS A 51 26.54 34.94 3.60
C HIS A 51 25.78 33.72 4.15
N PRO A 52 26.47 32.82 4.89
CA PRO A 52 25.86 31.59 5.42
C PRO A 52 24.66 31.84 6.33
N GLU A 53 24.55 33.01 6.95
CA GLU A 53 23.39 33.36 7.81
C GLU A 53 22.06 33.48 7.05
N PHE A 54 22.09 33.60 5.72
CA PHE A 54 20.90 33.70 4.88
C PHE A 54 20.54 32.39 4.20
N PHE A 55 21.34 31.33 4.37
CA PHE A 55 21.03 30.01 3.85
C PHE A 55 19.73 29.46 4.48
N THR A 56 18.88 28.85 3.66
CA THR A 56 17.64 28.22 4.10
C THR A 56 17.45 26.86 3.42
N GLU A 57 16.83 25.90 4.13
CA GLU A 57 16.63 24.54 3.61
C GLU A 57 15.65 24.44 2.44
N ASP A 58 14.88 25.50 2.18
CA ASP A 58 13.96 25.64 1.06
C ASP A 58 14.59 26.36 -0.14
N SER A 59 15.89 26.68 -0.09
CA SER A 59 16.60 27.33 -1.20
C SER A 59 16.73 26.40 -2.42
N PRO A 60 16.62 26.94 -3.66
CA PRO A 60 16.87 26.18 -4.89
C PRO A 60 18.25 25.51 -4.96
N THR A 61 19.22 25.96 -4.17
CA THR A 61 20.58 25.39 -4.11
C THR A 61 20.64 24.02 -3.41
N VAL A 62 19.64 23.69 -2.59
CA VAL A 62 19.56 22.45 -1.79
C VAL A 62 19.27 21.20 -2.64
N ARG A 63 18.95 21.38 -3.93
CA ARG A 63 18.54 20.31 -4.86
C ARG A 63 19.61 19.28 -5.19
N VAL A 64 20.89 19.55 -4.90
CA VAL A 64 22.04 18.69 -5.28
C VAL A 64 22.15 17.42 -4.41
N GLY A 65 21.28 17.25 -3.42
CA GLY A 65 21.32 16.12 -2.49
C GLY A 65 22.32 16.38 -1.37
N GLY A 66 21.90 16.09 -0.15
CA GLY A 66 22.65 16.35 1.07
C GLY A 66 23.74 15.31 1.37
N GLU A 67 24.01 15.12 2.65
CA GLU A 67 24.88 14.03 3.13
C GLU A 67 24.29 12.66 2.81
N ILE A 68 25.17 11.66 2.72
CA ILE A 68 24.76 10.27 2.51
C ILE A 68 24.04 9.81 3.77
N LEU A 69 22.84 9.27 3.61
CA LEU A 69 22.05 8.73 4.71
C LEU A 69 22.62 7.38 5.16
N ASP A 70 22.67 7.16 6.47
CA ASP A 70 23.06 5.84 7.02
C ASP A 70 21.93 4.82 6.88
N ILE A 71 20.68 5.26 7.09
CA ILE A 71 19.47 4.43 7.04
C ILE A 71 18.22 5.30 6.76
N PHE A 72 17.17 4.69 6.22
CA PHE A 72 15.85 5.33 6.13
C PHE A 72 15.07 5.15 7.43
N GLU A 73 14.62 6.26 8.01
CA GLU A 73 13.76 6.25 9.20
C GLU A 73 12.32 5.91 8.83
N LYS A 74 11.57 5.35 9.79
CA LYS A 74 10.14 5.03 9.61
C LYS A 74 9.29 6.23 10.00
N VAL A 75 8.31 6.57 9.17
CA VAL A 75 7.39 7.69 9.39
C VAL A 75 5.95 7.17 9.40
N THR A 76 5.19 7.53 10.43
CA THR A 76 3.76 7.20 10.52
C THR A 76 2.93 8.29 9.87
N HIS A 77 2.10 7.92 8.91
CA HIS A 77 1.20 8.83 8.21
C HIS A 77 0.06 9.28 9.14
N LYS A 78 -0.27 10.59 9.15
CA LYS A 78 -1.39 11.14 9.92
C LYS A 78 -2.74 10.56 9.47
N SER A 79 -2.87 10.38 8.16
CA SER A 79 -4.01 9.76 7.50
C SER A 79 -3.52 8.55 6.69
N PRO A 80 -4.15 7.37 6.78
CA PRO A 80 -3.68 6.19 6.03
C PRO A 80 -3.63 6.42 4.52
N MET A 81 -2.59 5.87 3.87
CA MET A 81 -2.45 5.81 2.42
C MET A 81 -2.98 4.46 1.90
N LEU A 82 -4.25 4.43 1.54
CA LEU A 82 -4.94 3.21 1.11
C LEU A 82 -4.63 2.81 -0.34
N SER A 83 -4.95 1.56 -0.71
CA SER A 83 -4.93 1.11 -2.10
C SER A 83 -6.29 1.39 -2.77
N LEU A 84 -6.37 1.24 -4.09
CA LEU A 84 -7.64 1.38 -4.84
C LEU A 84 -8.28 0.01 -5.09
N GLY A 85 -9.61 -0.02 -5.20
CA GLY A 85 -10.29 -1.16 -5.81
C GLY A 85 -9.99 -1.21 -7.32
N ASN A 86 -10.12 -2.38 -7.94
CA ASN A 86 -9.85 -2.54 -9.38
C ASN A 86 -11.15 -2.78 -10.16
N ALA A 87 -11.22 -2.21 -11.35
CA ALA A 87 -12.15 -2.52 -12.43
C ALA A 87 -11.35 -2.97 -13.65
N PHE A 88 -11.85 -3.97 -14.38
CA PHE A 88 -11.18 -4.55 -15.56
C PHE A 88 -12.01 -4.44 -16.83
N ASN A 89 -13.28 -4.06 -16.71
CA ASN A 89 -14.21 -3.95 -17.82
C ASN A 89 -15.28 -2.88 -17.53
N GLU A 90 -16.09 -2.56 -18.55
CA GLU A 90 -17.17 -1.59 -18.44
C GLU A 90 -18.23 -1.96 -17.38
N GLY A 91 -18.56 -3.25 -17.27
CA GLY A 91 -19.51 -3.75 -16.28
C GLY A 91 -19.07 -3.45 -14.85
N ASP A 92 -17.78 -3.58 -14.54
CA ASP A 92 -17.21 -3.23 -13.24
C ASP A 92 -17.37 -1.73 -12.93
N LEU A 93 -17.20 -0.86 -13.93
CA LEU A 93 -17.40 0.59 -13.78
C LEU A 93 -18.86 0.94 -13.51
N ARG A 94 -19.79 0.30 -14.24
CA ARG A 94 -21.23 0.46 -14.00
C ARG A 94 -21.65 -0.06 -12.62
N ASP A 95 -21.04 -1.16 -12.17
CA ASP A 95 -21.28 -1.69 -10.82
C ASP A 95 -20.74 -0.76 -9.72
N PHE A 96 -19.58 -0.14 -9.96
CA PHE A 96 -19.04 0.90 -9.08
C PHE A 96 -19.97 2.11 -8.98
N ASP A 97 -20.44 2.67 -10.11
CA ASP A 97 -21.40 3.78 -10.14
C ASP A 97 -22.69 3.41 -9.40
N ARG A 98 -23.23 2.22 -9.64
CA ARG A 98 -24.40 1.69 -8.91
C ARG A 98 -24.18 1.65 -7.40
N LYS A 99 -23.03 1.14 -6.93
CA LYS A 99 -22.69 1.07 -5.50
C LYS A 99 -22.52 2.46 -4.88
N VAL A 100 -21.91 3.39 -5.61
CA VAL A 100 -21.76 4.79 -5.18
C VAL A 100 -23.14 5.42 -5.00
N ARG A 101 -24.03 5.31 -6.01
CA ARG A 101 -25.40 5.83 -5.96
C ARG A 101 -26.26 5.19 -4.88
N GLN A 102 -26.05 3.91 -4.57
CA GLN A 102 -26.74 3.25 -3.46
C GLN A 102 -26.29 3.75 -2.08
N GLY A 103 -25.08 4.29 -1.99
CA GLY A 103 -24.51 4.82 -0.75
C GLY A 103 -24.87 6.27 -0.45
N ILE A 104 -25.58 6.96 -1.35
CA ILE A 104 -25.89 8.39 -1.24
C ILE A 104 -27.36 8.67 -1.60
N ASP A 105 -27.93 9.73 -1.03
CA ASP A 105 -29.33 10.12 -1.31
C ASP A 105 -29.46 10.95 -2.61
N ASP A 106 -28.33 11.38 -3.22
CA ASP A 106 -28.29 12.19 -4.44
C ASP A 106 -28.16 11.32 -5.72
N GLN A 107 -28.90 11.68 -6.76
CA GLN A 107 -28.85 11.01 -8.06
C GLN A 107 -27.84 11.65 -9.03
N ASN A 108 -27.22 12.78 -8.67
CA ASN A 108 -26.24 13.45 -9.53
C ASN A 108 -24.83 13.26 -8.97
N VAL A 109 -24.13 12.24 -9.47
CA VAL A 109 -22.74 11.96 -9.10
C VAL A 109 -21.84 12.34 -10.25
N ARG A 110 -20.88 13.23 -9.97
CA ARG A 110 -19.79 13.55 -10.89
C ARG A 110 -18.52 12.80 -10.51
N TYR A 111 -17.71 12.54 -11.51
CA TYR A 111 -16.45 11.83 -11.38
C TYR A 111 -15.29 12.68 -11.88
N VAL A 112 -14.13 12.57 -11.24
CA VAL A 112 -12.86 13.02 -11.79
C VAL A 112 -12.09 11.79 -12.28
N CYS A 113 -11.76 11.78 -13.55
CA CYS A 113 -10.90 10.77 -14.17
C CYS A 113 -9.47 11.29 -14.27
N GLU A 114 -8.53 10.52 -13.76
CA GLU A 114 -7.10 10.83 -13.75
C GLU A 114 -6.31 9.66 -14.33
N LEU A 115 -5.20 9.94 -15.02
CA LEU A 115 -4.31 8.88 -15.49
C LEU A 115 -3.65 8.19 -14.30
N LYS A 116 -3.69 6.86 -14.28
CA LYS A 116 -3.06 6.06 -13.21
C LYS A 116 -1.58 5.91 -13.51
N ILE A 117 -0.78 6.81 -12.95
CA ILE A 117 0.67 6.87 -13.18
C ILE A 117 1.35 5.62 -12.62
N ASP A 118 2.26 5.03 -13.40
CA ASP A 118 3.02 3.86 -12.96
C ASP A 118 4.35 4.29 -12.29
N GLY A 119 4.31 4.47 -10.97
CA GLY A 119 5.47 4.94 -10.20
C GLY A 119 5.47 4.43 -8.75
N LEU A 120 5.90 5.32 -7.84
CA LEU A 120 5.87 5.10 -6.41
C LEU A 120 5.05 6.21 -5.73
N ALA A 121 4.02 5.81 -4.98
CA ALA A 121 3.23 6.71 -4.16
C ALA A 121 4.07 7.36 -3.04
N VAL A 122 3.98 8.68 -2.94
CA VAL A 122 4.69 9.51 -1.97
C VAL A 122 3.72 10.50 -1.30
N SER A 123 4.02 10.84 -0.05
CA SER A 123 3.37 11.90 0.70
C SER A 123 4.37 13.03 0.93
N LEU A 124 3.92 14.28 0.84
CA LEU A 124 4.70 15.50 1.00
C LEU A 124 4.01 16.41 2.03
N HIS A 125 4.62 16.57 3.20
CA HIS A 125 4.12 17.43 4.26
C HIS A 125 4.75 18.82 4.18
N TYR A 126 3.90 19.84 4.19
CA TYR A 126 4.27 21.24 4.18
C TYR A 126 3.75 21.95 5.42
N GLU A 127 4.58 22.83 5.99
CA GLU A 127 4.20 23.70 7.10
C GLU A 127 4.50 25.15 6.74
N LYS A 128 3.48 26.01 6.83
CA LYS A 128 3.59 27.44 6.46
C LYS A 128 4.27 27.64 5.09
N GLY A 129 3.91 26.79 4.13
CA GLY A 129 4.42 26.81 2.76
C GLY A 129 5.80 26.18 2.56
N ARG A 130 6.46 25.62 3.57
CA ARG A 130 7.79 24.99 3.42
C ARG A 130 7.71 23.47 3.42
N PHE A 131 8.46 22.82 2.54
CA PHE A 131 8.53 21.35 2.50
C PHE A 131 9.35 20.82 3.68
N ILE A 132 8.70 20.10 4.60
CA ILE A 132 9.32 19.63 5.85
C ILE A 132 9.67 18.15 5.79
N GLN A 133 8.76 17.31 5.30
CA GLN A 133 8.95 15.86 5.31
C GLN A 133 8.28 15.21 4.11
N GLY A 134 8.95 14.22 3.51
CA GLY A 134 8.36 13.37 2.48
C GLY A 134 8.60 11.90 2.75
N ALA A 135 7.57 11.09 2.58
CA ALA A 135 7.59 9.68 2.94
C ALA A 135 7.02 8.78 1.84
N THR A 136 7.51 7.54 1.77
CA THR A 136 6.90 6.49 0.93
C THR A 136 5.58 6.00 1.53
N ARG A 137 4.75 5.33 0.73
CA ARG A 137 3.52 4.69 1.24
C ARG A 137 3.78 3.63 2.32
N GLY A 138 4.81 2.81 2.16
CA GLY A 138 5.04 1.62 2.97
C GLY A 138 3.83 0.67 2.99
N ASP A 139 3.28 0.37 4.17
CA ASP A 139 2.11 -0.51 4.37
C ASP A 139 0.78 0.27 4.37
N GLY A 140 0.85 1.58 4.18
CA GLY A 140 -0.30 2.48 4.23
C GLY A 140 -0.41 3.24 5.56
N THR A 141 0.16 2.73 6.64
CA THR A 141 0.21 3.43 7.94
C THR A 141 1.62 3.96 8.23
N THR A 142 2.65 3.16 7.93
CA THR A 142 4.04 3.51 8.16
C THR A 142 4.85 3.41 6.86
N GLY A 143 5.46 4.52 6.49
CA GLY A 143 6.36 4.71 5.35
C GLY A 143 7.83 4.83 5.75
N GLU A 144 8.67 5.05 4.75
CA GLU A 144 10.10 5.40 4.90
C GLU A 144 10.27 6.91 4.64
N ASP A 145 11.00 7.62 5.49
CA ASP A 145 11.40 9.01 5.23
C ASP A 145 12.37 9.06 4.05
N ILE A 146 11.96 9.71 2.97
CA ILE A 146 12.77 9.90 1.76
C ILE A 146 12.87 11.38 1.40
N THR A 147 12.81 12.26 2.41
CA THR A 147 12.76 13.71 2.25
C THR A 147 13.93 14.22 1.39
N GLN A 148 15.15 13.79 1.69
CA GLN A 148 16.34 14.21 0.94
C GLN A 148 16.29 13.82 -0.54
N ASN A 149 15.76 12.62 -0.84
CA ASN A 149 15.64 12.13 -2.21
C ASN A 149 14.53 12.88 -2.96
N LEU A 150 13.43 13.18 -2.29
CA LEU A 150 12.34 13.98 -2.86
C LEU A 150 12.75 15.44 -3.10
N LYS A 151 13.59 16.03 -2.25
CA LYS A 151 14.16 17.37 -2.49
C LYS A 151 14.87 17.45 -3.85
N THR A 152 15.45 16.35 -4.34
CA THR A 152 16.12 16.29 -5.66
C THR A 152 15.16 16.34 -6.86
N ILE A 153 13.87 16.04 -6.68
CA ILE A 153 12.87 16.10 -7.75
C ILE A 153 12.49 17.55 -8.00
N LYS A 154 12.95 18.11 -9.13
CA LYS A 154 12.74 19.52 -9.47
C LYS A 154 11.26 19.93 -9.61
N ALA A 155 10.38 18.98 -9.93
CA ALA A 155 8.93 19.20 -10.01
C ALA A 155 8.24 19.38 -8.63
N ILE A 156 8.95 19.11 -7.53
CA ILE A 156 8.44 19.33 -6.16
C ILE A 156 8.82 20.74 -5.73
N PRO A 157 7.86 21.64 -5.42
CA PRO A 157 8.21 22.95 -4.86
C PRO A 157 8.78 22.79 -3.45
N LEU A 158 9.97 23.33 -3.15
CA LEU A 158 10.48 23.36 -1.76
C LEU A 158 9.76 24.41 -0.92
N ARG A 159 9.22 25.44 -1.59
CA ARG A 159 8.38 26.48 -1.02
C ARG A 159 7.16 26.68 -1.91
N LEU A 160 5.98 26.70 -1.31
CA LEU A 160 4.71 26.98 -1.98
C LEU A 160 4.58 28.48 -2.26
N THR A 161 3.73 28.83 -3.23
CA THR A 161 3.41 30.23 -3.57
C THR A 161 2.64 30.95 -2.45
N GLU A 162 1.90 30.19 -1.63
CA GLU A 162 1.17 30.69 -0.47
C GLU A 162 1.62 29.98 0.82
N GLU A 163 1.60 30.68 1.95
CA GLU A 163 1.93 30.09 3.25
C GLU A 163 0.79 29.21 3.76
N MET A 164 0.81 27.93 3.39
CA MET A 164 -0.20 26.94 3.80
C MET A 164 0.43 25.72 4.47
N THR A 165 -0.28 25.14 5.42
CA THR A 165 0.03 23.83 6.00
C THR A 165 -0.88 22.79 5.38
N LEU A 166 -0.28 21.76 4.77
CA LEU A 166 -1.00 20.71 4.05
C LEU A 166 -0.15 19.45 3.85
N GLU A 167 -0.81 18.35 3.50
CA GLU A 167 -0.18 17.13 2.98
C GLU A 167 -0.60 16.94 1.51
N ALA A 168 0.36 16.95 0.59
CA ALA A 168 0.14 16.63 -0.81
C ALA A 168 0.55 15.17 -1.10
N ARG A 169 -0.32 14.42 -1.78
CA ARG A 169 -0.06 13.03 -2.20
C ARG A 169 0.12 12.97 -3.70
N GLY A 170 1.12 12.20 -4.13
CA GLY A 170 1.45 12.08 -5.54
C GLY A 170 2.16 10.78 -5.89
N GLU A 171 2.38 10.59 -7.18
CA GLU A 171 3.14 9.47 -7.73
C GLU A 171 4.45 9.98 -8.29
N ALA A 172 5.56 9.60 -7.66
CA ALA A 172 6.88 9.87 -8.19
C ALA A 172 7.21 8.83 -9.26
N TYR A 173 7.53 9.29 -10.47
CA TYR A 173 7.69 8.43 -11.63
C TYR A 173 8.95 8.78 -12.43
N MET A 174 9.36 7.85 -13.29
CA MET A 174 10.47 8.06 -14.21
C MET A 174 9.94 8.30 -15.62
N PRO A 175 10.17 9.47 -16.22
CA PRO A 175 9.85 9.71 -17.63
C PRO A 175 10.52 8.67 -18.55
N LYS A 176 9.86 8.30 -19.66
CA LYS A 176 10.37 7.29 -20.61
C LYS A 176 11.77 7.62 -21.12
N ARG A 177 12.04 8.89 -21.42
CA ARG A 177 13.36 9.37 -21.86
C ARG A 177 14.43 9.16 -20.79
N SER A 178 14.14 9.49 -19.54
CA SER A 178 15.05 9.27 -18.40
C SER A 178 15.32 7.78 -18.18
N PHE A 179 14.29 6.94 -18.34
CA PHE A 179 14.40 5.49 -18.21
C PHE A 179 15.29 4.86 -19.28
N VAL A 180 15.11 5.24 -20.56
CA VAL A 180 15.95 4.76 -21.67
C VAL A 180 17.40 5.13 -21.42
N LYS A 181 17.68 6.40 -21.11
CA LYS A 181 19.04 6.89 -20.82
C LYS A 181 19.69 6.14 -19.64
N LEU A 182 18.95 5.93 -18.56
CA LEU A 182 19.45 5.20 -17.38
C LEU A 182 19.81 3.75 -17.72
N ASN A 183 19.01 3.08 -18.54
CA ASN A 183 19.30 1.71 -18.94
C ASN A 183 20.49 1.64 -19.91
N GLU A 184 20.64 2.59 -20.83
CA GLU A 184 21.82 2.70 -21.69
C GLU A 184 23.10 2.89 -20.85
N GLU A 185 23.08 3.78 -19.86
CA GLU A 185 24.21 3.99 -18.94
C GLU A 185 24.55 2.71 -18.14
N LYS A 186 23.52 1.99 -17.66
CA LYS A 186 23.71 0.71 -16.95
C LYS A 186 24.28 -0.38 -17.84
N GLU A 187 23.81 -0.50 -19.08
CA GLU A 187 24.31 -1.47 -20.04
C GLU A 187 25.78 -1.20 -20.40
N GLN A 188 26.15 0.08 -20.62
CA GLN A 188 27.54 0.48 -20.85
C GLN A 188 28.47 0.13 -19.67
N ASN A 189 27.95 0.20 -18.45
CA ASN A 189 28.67 -0.16 -17.23
C ASN A 189 28.63 -1.66 -16.89
N GLY A 190 27.99 -2.49 -17.72
CA GLY A 190 27.83 -3.93 -17.47
C GLY A 190 26.92 -4.26 -16.28
N GLU A 191 26.07 -3.34 -15.87
CA GLU A 191 25.12 -3.51 -14.76
C GLU A 191 23.78 -4.08 -15.25
N ALA A 192 23.02 -4.69 -14.32
CA ALA A 192 21.65 -5.08 -14.61
C ALA A 192 20.77 -3.85 -14.90
N VAL A 193 20.10 -3.88 -16.04
CA VAL A 193 19.11 -2.87 -16.46
C VAL A 193 17.81 -3.01 -15.69
N PHE A 194 17.06 -1.92 -15.57
CA PHE A 194 15.72 -1.94 -14.99
C PHE A 194 14.72 -2.47 -16.01
N ALA A 195 13.80 -3.32 -15.54
CA ALA A 195 12.80 -3.93 -16.41
C ALA A 195 11.65 -2.98 -16.79
N ASN A 196 11.29 -2.03 -15.93
CA ASN A 196 10.25 -1.04 -16.21
C ASN A 196 10.51 0.29 -15.48
N PRO A 197 9.88 1.40 -15.91
CA PRO A 197 10.03 2.71 -15.28
C PRO A 197 9.63 2.75 -13.80
N ARG A 198 8.62 1.96 -13.40
CA ARG A 198 8.18 1.88 -12.00
C ARG A 198 9.30 1.40 -11.06
N ASN A 199 9.93 0.27 -11.39
CA ASN A 199 11.03 -0.29 -10.62
C ASN A 199 12.25 0.64 -10.63
N ALA A 200 12.50 1.29 -11.77
CA ALA A 200 13.56 2.28 -11.88
C ALA A 200 13.29 3.50 -10.96
N ALA A 201 12.05 4.00 -10.91
CA ALA A 201 11.64 5.10 -10.03
C ALA A 201 11.78 4.72 -8.55
N ALA A 202 11.20 3.58 -8.16
CA ALA A 202 11.27 3.10 -6.77
C ALA A 202 12.71 2.83 -6.32
N GLY A 203 13.53 2.19 -7.15
CA GLY A 203 14.94 1.96 -6.87
C GLY A 203 15.76 3.24 -6.83
N SER A 204 15.36 4.28 -7.58
CA SER A 204 16.03 5.58 -7.58
C SER A 204 15.70 6.41 -6.34
N LEU A 205 14.47 6.30 -5.82
CA LEU A 205 14.04 7.02 -4.61
C LEU A 205 14.53 6.38 -3.31
N ARG A 206 14.93 5.12 -3.34
CA ARG A 206 15.43 4.39 -2.17
C ARG A 206 16.95 4.25 -2.22
N GLN A 207 17.64 5.31 -2.62
CA GLN A 207 19.10 5.42 -2.60
C GLN A 207 19.54 6.14 -1.32
N LEU A 208 20.47 5.55 -0.57
CA LEU A 208 21.04 6.19 0.61
C LEU A 208 21.85 7.46 0.26
N ASP A 209 22.44 7.50 -0.94
CA ASP A 209 23.05 8.71 -1.48
C ASP A 209 22.03 9.47 -2.36
N PRO A 210 21.50 10.63 -1.91
CA PRO A 210 20.54 11.42 -2.67
C PRO A 210 21.13 11.93 -4.00
N LYS A 211 22.45 12.04 -4.13
CA LYS A 211 23.11 12.46 -5.39
C LYS A 211 22.90 11.44 -6.49
N ILE A 212 22.71 10.16 -6.15
CA ILE A 212 22.33 9.13 -7.12
C ILE A 212 20.92 9.42 -7.60
N ALA A 213 19.96 9.66 -6.70
CA ALA A 213 18.57 9.97 -7.04
C ALA A 213 18.47 11.23 -7.93
N ALA A 214 19.24 12.28 -7.64
CA ALA A 214 19.29 13.52 -8.41
C ALA A 214 19.66 13.28 -9.89
N LYS A 215 20.59 12.35 -10.17
CA LYS A 215 21.01 12.01 -11.54
C LYS A 215 19.93 11.26 -12.34
N ARG A 216 18.91 10.69 -11.67
CA ARG A 216 17.87 9.86 -12.29
C ARG A 216 16.76 10.67 -12.94
N ASN A 217 16.73 12.00 -12.75
CA ASN A 217 15.77 12.91 -13.38
C ASN A 217 14.32 12.43 -13.24
N LEU A 218 13.94 12.09 -12.01
CA LEU A 218 12.57 11.72 -11.66
C LEU A 218 11.64 12.93 -11.76
N SER A 219 10.35 12.66 -11.89
CA SER A 219 9.29 13.66 -11.86
C SER A 219 8.18 13.23 -10.90
N LEU A 220 7.20 14.11 -10.70
CA LEU A 220 6.07 13.88 -9.80
C LEU A 220 4.79 14.38 -10.47
N PHE A 221 3.69 13.63 -10.30
CA PHE A 221 2.35 14.19 -10.41
C PHE A 221 1.65 14.08 -9.06
N VAL A 222 1.13 15.19 -8.55
CA VAL A 222 0.25 15.17 -7.36
C VAL A 222 -1.19 14.89 -7.77
N TYR A 223 -1.88 14.10 -6.96
CA TYR A 223 -3.24 13.60 -7.23
C TYR A 223 -4.18 13.69 -6.02
N GLY A 224 -3.71 14.21 -4.89
CA GLY A 224 -4.50 14.28 -3.65
C GLY A 224 -3.98 15.32 -2.68
N LEU A 225 -4.91 15.87 -1.91
CA LEU A 225 -4.68 16.87 -0.88
C LEU A 225 -5.34 16.39 0.41
N THR A 226 -4.57 16.34 1.49
CA THR A 226 -5.05 16.01 2.85
C THR A 226 -4.51 17.02 3.85
N ASP A 227 -5.09 17.05 5.05
CA ASP A 227 -4.63 17.87 6.19
C ASP A 227 -4.47 19.38 5.87
N LEU A 228 -5.34 19.92 5.01
CA LEU A 228 -5.34 21.34 4.64
C LEU A 228 -5.85 22.21 5.79
N GLU A 229 -5.00 23.09 6.31
CA GLU A 229 -5.39 24.05 7.36
C GLU A 229 -5.96 25.35 6.77
N GLY A 230 -7.00 25.90 7.42
CA GLY A 230 -7.52 27.24 7.14
C GLY A 230 -8.38 27.39 5.88
N LYS A 231 -8.60 26.33 5.10
CA LYS A 231 -9.48 26.33 3.92
C LYS A 231 -10.26 25.02 3.82
N THR A 232 -11.51 25.13 3.37
CA THR A 232 -12.34 23.97 3.05
C THR A 232 -12.46 23.86 1.53
N ILE A 233 -12.41 22.62 1.03
CA ILE A 233 -12.50 22.31 -0.40
C ILE A 233 -13.80 21.54 -0.62
N ALA A 234 -14.60 21.96 -1.59
CA ALA A 234 -15.88 21.31 -1.87
C ALA A 234 -15.70 20.08 -2.78
N SER A 235 -14.73 20.12 -3.69
CA SER A 235 -14.54 19.08 -4.70
C SER A 235 -13.07 18.68 -4.91
N HIS A 236 -12.86 17.44 -5.31
CA HIS A 236 -11.56 16.90 -5.66
C HIS A 236 -10.93 17.66 -6.83
N SER A 237 -11.72 18.02 -7.84
CA SER A 237 -11.26 18.87 -8.95
C SER A 237 -10.75 20.25 -8.48
N GLU A 238 -11.44 20.88 -7.54
CA GLU A 238 -10.97 22.12 -6.89
C GLU A 238 -9.66 21.90 -6.13
N SER A 239 -9.49 20.77 -5.43
CA SER A 239 -8.23 20.44 -4.76
C SER A 239 -7.04 20.34 -5.73
N LEU A 240 -7.25 19.75 -6.90
CA LEU A 240 -6.22 19.63 -7.93
C LEU A 240 -5.91 20.98 -8.61
N ASN A 241 -6.89 21.88 -8.69
CA ASN A 241 -6.64 23.24 -9.18
C ASN A 241 -5.79 24.03 -8.17
N LEU A 242 -6.15 23.97 -6.89
CA LEU A 242 -5.37 24.60 -5.82
C LEU A 242 -3.93 24.07 -5.77
N LEU A 243 -3.72 22.76 -5.89
CA LEU A 243 -2.37 22.20 -5.96
C LEU A 243 -1.56 22.77 -7.14
N GLY A 244 -2.21 22.99 -8.30
CA GLY A 244 -1.58 23.65 -9.44
C GLY A 244 -1.18 25.10 -9.16
N GLU A 245 -2.06 25.87 -8.51
CA GLU A 245 -1.83 27.26 -8.08
C GLU A 245 -0.70 27.37 -7.03
N LEU A 246 -0.56 26.36 -6.18
CA LEU A 246 0.48 26.26 -5.15
C LEU A 246 1.87 25.87 -5.71
N GLY A 247 1.96 25.60 -7.01
CA GLY A 247 3.23 25.31 -7.69
C GLY A 247 3.49 23.82 -7.93
N PHE A 248 2.54 22.92 -7.64
CA PHE A 248 2.73 21.50 -7.91
C PHE A 248 2.42 21.12 -9.37
N LYS A 249 3.13 20.11 -9.87
CA LYS A 249 2.80 19.47 -11.15
C LYS A 249 1.60 18.54 -10.98
N THR A 250 0.48 18.91 -11.59
CA THR A 250 -0.72 18.08 -11.68
C THR A 250 -0.88 17.53 -13.09
N ASN A 251 -1.53 16.38 -13.26
CA ASN A 251 -1.65 15.78 -14.58
C ASN A 251 -2.62 16.61 -15.46
N PRO A 252 -2.20 17.08 -16.64
CA PRO A 252 -3.02 17.95 -17.49
C PRO A 252 -4.17 17.20 -18.18
N ASN A 253 -4.10 15.87 -18.22
CA ASN A 253 -5.06 15.03 -18.93
C ASN A 253 -6.30 14.68 -18.11
N ARG A 254 -6.43 15.18 -16.88
CA ARG A 254 -7.60 14.92 -16.03
C ARG A 254 -8.89 15.46 -16.65
N ARG A 255 -10.02 14.78 -16.42
CA ARG A 255 -11.34 15.20 -16.89
C ARG A 255 -12.38 15.05 -15.79
N VAL A 256 -13.22 16.07 -15.61
CA VAL A 256 -14.47 15.95 -14.84
C VAL A 256 -15.53 15.40 -15.77
N CYS A 257 -16.17 14.31 -15.36
CA CYS A 257 -17.19 13.57 -16.09
C CYS A 257 -18.50 13.64 -15.31
N GLU A 258 -19.58 14.06 -15.94
CA GLU A 258 -20.90 14.22 -15.31
C GLU A 258 -21.64 12.88 -15.17
N THR A 259 -21.23 11.86 -15.93
CA THR A 259 -21.89 10.54 -15.97
C THR A 259 -20.89 9.40 -16.06
N ILE A 260 -21.33 8.18 -15.74
CA ILE A 260 -20.50 6.97 -15.91
C ILE A 260 -20.21 6.67 -17.38
N ASP A 261 -21.08 7.07 -18.31
CA ASP A 261 -20.85 6.89 -19.74
C ASP A 261 -19.69 7.78 -20.23
N GLU A 262 -19.62 9.04 -19.77
CA GLU A 262 -18.47 9.91 -20.04
C GLU A 262 -17.14 9.37 -19.46
N VAL A 263 -17.21 8.69 -18.31
CA VAL A 263 -16.05 7.98 -17.73
C VAL A 263 -15.60 6.84 -18.65
N ILE A 264 -16.53 6.06 -19.18
CA ILE A 264 -16.23 4.95 -20.11
C ILE A 264 -15.59 5.49 -21.40
N ASP A 265 -16.14 6.57 -21.95
CA ASP A 265 -15.57 7.23 -23.15
C ASP A 265 -14.13 7.73 -22.88
N TYR A 266 -13.90 8.33 -21.71
CA TYR A 266 -12.56 8.76 -21.31
C TYR A 266 -11.58 7.59 -21.18
N VAL A 267 -12.01 6.45 -20.65
CA VAL A 267 -11.20 5.23 -20.54
C VAL A 267 -10.80 4.71 -21.92
N GLN A 268 -11.75 4.64 -22.86
CA GLN A 268 -11.50 4.19 -24.24
C GLN A 268 -10.52 5.12 -24.95
N GLU A 269 -10.73 6.44 -24.84
CA GLU A 269 -9.85 7.46 -25.42
C GLU A 269 -8.40 7.29 -24.97
N TRP A 270 -8.17 7.08 -23.67
CA TRP A 270 -6.82 6.95 -23.12
C TRP A 270 -6.18 5.59 -23.34
N GLN A 271 -6.98 4.55 -23.60
CA GLN A 271 -6.45 3.27 -24.04
C GLN A 271 -5.74 3.41 -25.40
N GLU A 272 -6.26 4.24 -26.30
CA GLU A 272 -5.65 4.51 -27.61
C GLU A 272 -4.48 5.50 -27.52
N LYS A 273 -4.59 6.55 -26.69
CA LYS A 273 -3.56 7.61 -26.59
C LYS A 273 -2.35 7.25 -25.74
N ARG A 274 -2.47 6.23 -24.86
CA ARG A 274 -1.41 5.78 -23.93
C ARG A 274 -0.01 5.67 -24.54
N PRO A 275 0.20 5.08 -25.74
CA PRO A 275 1.55 4.91 -26.30
C PRO A 275 2.31 6.23 -26.52
N HIS A 276 1.58 7.34 -26.74
CA HIS A 276 2.15 8.65 -27.04
C HIS A 276 2.52 9.48 -25.82
N LEU A 277 2.26 8.98 -24.60
CA LEU A 277 2.66 9.67 -23.36
C LEU A 277 4.17 9.55 -23.13
N ASP A 278 4.77 10.60 -22.58
CA ASP A 278 6.18 10.63 -22.16
C ASP A 278 6.45 9.86 -20.85
N TYR A 279 5.42 9.25 -20.27
CA TYR A 279 5.45 8.47 -19.04
C TYR A 279 4.56 7.23 -19.17
N GLU A 280 4.75 6.26 -18.27
CA GLU A 280 3.94 5.06 -18.23
C GLU A 280 2.72 5.24 -17.33
N ILE A 281 1.60 4.66 -17.77
CA ILE A 281 0.36 4.58 -17.02
C ILE A 281 -0.15 3.14 -17.08
N ASP A 282 -0.80 2.68 -16.02
CA ASP A 282 -1.32 1.31 -15.90
C ASP A 282 -2.86 1.26 -15.81
N GLY A 283 -3.51 2.39 -16.10
CA GLY A 283 -4.96 2.50 -16.04
C GLY A 283 -5.45 3.93 -15.91
N ILE A 284 -6.72 4.05 -15.51
CA ILE A 284 -7.39 5.29 -15.12
C ILE A 284 -7.86 5.17 -13.67
N VAL A 285 -7.71 6.23 -12.88
CA VAL A 285 -8.33 6.35 -11.56
C VAL A 285 -9.59 7.19 -11.70
N ILE A 286 -10.70 6.66 -11.22
CA ILE A 286 -12.01 7.30 -11.21
C ILE A 286 -12.34 7.61 -9.75
N LYS A 287 -12.60 8.87 -9.43
CA LYS A 287 -12.95 9.33 -8.07
C LYS A 287 -14.26 10.08 -8.12
N VAL A 288 -15.12 9.94 -7.12
CA VAL A 288 -16.25 10.85 -6.92
C VAL A 288 -15.70 12.26 -6.69
N ASP A 289 -16.21 13.26 -7.42
CA ASP A 289 -15.67 14.63 -7.35
C ASP A 289 -16.02 15.34 -6.04
N ASP A 290 -17.22 15.16 -5.51
CA ASP A 290 -17.67 15.85 -4.29
C ASP A 290 -17.00 15.25 -3.03
N VAL A 291 -16.28 16.09 -2.26
CA VAL A 291 -15.53 15.65 -1.07
C VAL A 291 -16.48 15.22 0.06
N SER A 292 -17.64 15.86 0.21
CA SER A 292 -18.62 15.48 1.22
C SER A 292 -19.21 14.09 0.95
N LEU A 293 -19.38 13.74 -0.33
CA LEU A 293 -19.80 12.39 -0.73
C LEU A 293 -18.70 11.38 -0.47
N GLN A 294 -17.42 11.70 -0.72
CA GLN A 294 -16.29 10.82 -0.38
C GLN A 294 -16.27 10.47 1.12
N GLU A 295 -16.45 11.46 1.98
CA GLU A 295 -16.52 11.26 3.44
C GLU A 295 -17.69 10.36 3.83
N SER A 296 -18.86 10.56 3.22
CA SER A 296 -20.06 9.77 3.50
C SER A 296 -19.93 8.29 3.09
N LEU A 297 -19.31 8.04 1.94
CA LEU A 297 -19.07 6.71 1.40
C LEU A 297 -17.98 5.98 2.20
N GLY A 298 -17.00 6.72 2.71
CA GLY A 298 -15.93 6.19 3.54
C GLY A 298 -15.06 5.15 2.83
N THR A 299 -14.47 4.25 3.62
CA THR A 299 -13.50 3.26 3.15
C THR A 299 -13.86 1.85 3.60
N THR A 300 -13.38 0.86 2.85
CA THR A 300 -13.23 -0.51 3.35
C THR A 300 -11.94 -0.63 4.15
N ALA A 301 -11.58 -1.84 4.59
CA ALA A 301 -10.31 -2.08 5.26
C ALA A 301 -9.07 -1.78 4.38
N LYS A 302 -9.21 -1.77 3.05
CA LYS A 302 -8.07 -1.64 2.12
C LYS A 302 -8.22 -0.55 1.07
N SER A 303 -9.45 -0.12 0.76
CA SER A 303 -9.72 0.80 -0.34
C SER A 303 -10.89 1.76 -0.07
N PRO A 304 -10.84 2.99 -0.60
CA PRO A 304 -11.98 3.91 -0.57
C PRO A 304 -13.15 3.38 -1.38
N ARG A 305 -14.39 3.63 -0.91
CA ARG A 305 -15.61 3.25 -1.66
C ARG A 305 -15.96 4.23 -2.77
N TRP A 306 -15.36 5.42 -2.73
CA TRP A 306 -15.59 6.53 -3.65
C TRP A 306 -14.54 6.63 -4.77
N ALA A 307 -13.59 5.70 -4.84
CA ALA A 307 -12.62 5.64 -5.94
C ALA A 307 -12.30 4.22 -6.39
N ILE A 308 -12.08 4.06 -7.70
CA ILE A 308 -11.74 2.80 -8.34
C ILE A 308 -10.67 3.02 -9.42
N ALA A 309 -9.80 2.04 -9.61
CA ALA A 309 -8.81 1.99 -10.66
C ALA A 309 -9.30 1.10 -11.80
N TYR A 310 -9.62 1.69 -12.96
CA TYR A 310 -9.78 0.92 -14.18
C TYR A 310 -8.41 0.51 -14.71
N LYS A 311 -8.14 -0.79 -14.77
CA LYS A 311 -6.91 -1.35 -15.31
C LYS A 311 -7.07 -1.59 -16.79
N PHE A 312 -6.12 -1.12 -17.59
CA PHE A 312 -6.12 -1.45 -19.00
C PHE A 312 -5.94 -2.96 -19.20
N PRO A 313 -6.50 -3.53 -20.28
CA PRO A 313 -6.25 -4.93 -20.62
C PRO A 313 -4.74 -5.18 -20.67
N ALA A 314 -4.32 -6.22 -19.95
CA ALA A 314 -2.92 -6.59 -19.91
C ALA A 314 -2.43 -6.98 -21.31
N GLU A 315 -1.19 -6.63 -21.62
CA GLU A 315 -0.53 -7.07 -22.85
C GLU A 315 -0.49 -8.60 -22.88
N GLU A 316 -1.14 -9.20 -23.88
CA GLU A 316 -1.13 -10.63 -24.13
C GLU A 316 -0.02 -10.96 -25.12
N VAL A 317 0.86 -11.88 -24.74
CA VAL A 317 1.92 -12.36 -25.62
C VAL A 317 1.91 -13.87 -25.71
N VAL A 318 2.42 -14.39 -26.82
CA VAL A 318 2.49 -15.82 -27.08
C VAL A 318 3.89 -16.33 -26.74
N THR A 319 3.98 -17.41 -25.98
CA THR A 319 5.24 -18.13 -25.74
C THR A 319 5.02 -19.62 -25.66
N LYS A 320 6.09 -20.42 -25.66
CA LYS A 320 6.03 -21.87 -25.55
C LYS A 320 6.02 -22.31 -24.08
N LEU A 321 5.12 -23.21 -23.72
CA LEU A 321 5.10 -23.92 -22.44
C LEU A 321 6.11 -25.08 -22.49
N THR A 322 7.20 -24.96 -21.75
CA THR A 322 8.29 -25.96 -21.74
C THR A 322 8.11 -27.03 -20.67
N GLY A 323 7.38 -26.73 -19.60
CA GLY A 323 7.17 -27.65 -18.48
C GLY A 323 6.16 -27.10 -17.48
N ILE A 324 5.81 -27.92 -16.50
CA ILE A 324 4.96 -27.51 -15.37
C ILE A 324 5.67 -27.92 -14.09
N GLU A 325 5.99 -26.94 -13.25
CA GLU A 325 6.56 -27.18 -11.92
C GLU A 325 5.46 -27.11 -10.86
N LEU A 326 5.55 -27.97 -9.85
CA LEU A 326 4.61 -28.02 -8.74
C LEU A 326 5.24 -27.45 -7.47
N SER A 327 4.58 -26.44 -6.90
CA SER A 327 4.95 -25.88 -5.60
C SER A 327 3.92 -26.26 -4.55
N VAL A 328 4.37 -26.64 -3.36
CA VAL A 328 3.49 -26.90 -2.20
C VAL A 328 3.49 -25.65 -1.33
N GLY A 329 2.34 -24.98 -1.23
CA GLY A 329 2.18 -23.77 -0.42
C GLY A 329 2.07 -24.08 1.08
N ARG A 330 2.09 -23.04 1.91
CA ARG A 330 2.00 -23.12 3.39
C ARG A 330 0.83 -23.94 3.95
N THR A 331 -0.30 -24.00 3.24
CA THR A 331 -1.50 -24.75 3.66
C THR A 331 -1.59 -26.13 2.98
N GLY A 332 -0.50 -26.58 2.38
CA GLY A 332 -0.42 -27.85 1.68
C GLY A 332 -0.96 -27.83 0.24
N VAL A 333 -1.53 -26.72 -0.25
CA VAL A 333 -2.02 -26.63 -1.64
C VAL A 333 -0.87 -26.88 -2.61
N VAL A 334 -1.05 -27.87 -3.48
CA VAL A 334 -0.16 -28.14 -4.60
C VAL A 334 -0.61 -27.27 -5.78
N THR A 335 0.23 -26.30 -6.13
CA THR A 335 -0.07 -25.31 -7.18
C THR A 335 0.80 -25.56 -8.40
N PRO A 336 0.20 -25.77 -9.59
CA PRO A 336 0.95 -25.86 -10.85
C PRO A 336 1.37 -24.48 -11.36
N THR A 337 2.65 -24.38 -11.73
CA THR A 337 3.25 -23.20 -12.34
C THR A 337 3.80 -23.57 -13.71
N ALA A 338 3.38 -22.86 -14.75
CA ALA A 338 3.93 -23.00 -16.09
C ALA A 338 5.39 -22.56 -16.13
N GLU A 339 6.26 -23.38 -16.70
CA GLU A 339 7.59 -22.98 -17.15
C GLU A 339 7.53 -22.59 -18.61
N LEU A 340 8.01 -21.40 -18.93
CA LEU A 340 7.83 -20.78 -20.24
C LEU A 340 9.17 -20.47 -20.88
N GLU A 341 9.21 -20.57 -22.21
CA GLU A 341 10.28 -19.95 -22.98
C GLU A 341 10.31 -18.43 -22.66
N PRO A 342 11.47 -17.84 -22.34
CA PRO A 342 11.54 -16.45 -21.87
C PRO A 342 10.89 -15.47 -22.85
N VAL A 343 9.82 -14.81 -22.42
CA VAL A 343 9.06 -13.85 -23.23
C VAL A 343 8.94 -12.51 -22.52
N ARG A 344 8.99 -11.40 -23.25
CA ARG A 344 8.79 -10.06 -22.67
C ARG A 344 7.30 -9.74 -22.61
N VAL A 345 6.78 -9.46 -21.41
CA VAL A 345 5.38 -9.07 -21.14
C VAL A 345 5.37 -7.80 -20.32
N ALA A 346 4.80 -6.70 -20.83
CA ALA A 346 4.77 -5.41 -20.14
C ALA A 346 6.14 -5.02 -19.57
N GLY A 347 7.17 -5.05 -20.42
CA GLY A 347 8.55 -4.65 -20.11
C GLY A 347 9.42 -5.66 -19.35
N THR A 348 8.86 -6.68 -18.68
CA THR A 348 9.66 -7.69 -17.95
C THR A 348 9.75 -9.00 -18.70
N ILE A 349 10.86 -9.74 -18.53
CA ILE A 349 10.96 -11.13 -19.00
C ILE A 349 10.19 -12.04 -18.04
N VAL A 350 9.19 -12.73 -18.56
CA VAL A 350 8.42 -13.76 -17.86
C VAL A 350 8.95 -15.12 -18.28
N ARG A 351 9.27 -15.96 -17.29
CA ARG A 351 9.64 -17.38 -17.46
C ARG A 351 8.69 -18.33 -16.76
N ARG A 352 7.81 -17.78 -15.91
CA ARG A 352 6.90 -18.54 -15.07
C ARG A 352 5.55 -17.86 -15.06
N ALA A 353 4.47 -18.63 -15.12
CA ALA A 353 3.11 -18.12 -15.03
C ALA A 353 2.21 -19.06 -14.22
N SER A 354 1.24 -18.50 -13.51
CA SER A 354 0.26 -19.30 -12.77
C SER A 354 -0.62 -20.10 -13.75
N LEU A 355 -0.82 -21.38 -13.43
CA LEU A 355 -1.86 -22.23 -14.03
C LEU A 355 -3.08 -22.40 -13.10
N HIS A 356 -3.03 -21.79 -11.92
CA HIS A 356 -4.06 -21.81 -10.87
C HIS A 356 -4.31 -23.19 -10.25
N ASN A 357 -4.89 -24.15 -11.00
CA ASN A 357 -5.20 -25.49 -10.51
C ASN A 357 -5.38 -26.50 -11.67
N GLU A 358 -5.49 -27.79 -11.33
CA GLU A 358 -5.64 -28.89 -12.29
C GLU A 358 -6.90 -28.77 -13.15
N ASP A 359 -8.02 -28.37 -12.56
CA ASP A 359 -9.29 -28.29 -13.26
C ASP A 359 -9.23 -27.23 -14.38
N LEU A 360 -8.55 -26.10 -14.14
CA LEU A 360 -8.31 -25.06 -15.17
C LEU A 360 -7.32 -25.52 -16.25
N ILE A 361 -6.32 -26.33 -15.92
CA ILE A 361 -5.42 -26.95 -16.91
C ILE A 361 -6.24 -27.83 -17.86
N ARG A 362 -7.15 -28.64 -17.31
CA ARG A 362 -8.03 -29.52 -18.11
C ARG A 362 -9.08 -28.75 -18.91
N GLU A 363 -9.74 -27.77 -18.29
CA GLU A 363 -10.77 -26.95 -18.95
C GLU A 363 -10.19 -26.21 -20.16
N LYS A 364 -8.96 -25.71 -20.03
CA LYS A 364 -8.25 -25.00 -21.11
C LYS A 364 -7.43 -25.93 -22.01
N ASP A 365 -7.48 -27.24 -21.78
CA ASP A 365 -6.70 -28.27 -22.49
C ASP A 365 -5.21 -27.89 -22.64
N ILE A 366 -4.57 -27.44 -21.55
CA ILE A 366 -3.17 -27.02 -21.55
C ILE A 366 -2.24 -28.25 -21.53
N ARG A 367 -1.37 -28.36 -22.54
CA ARG A 367 -0.42 -29.47 -22.70
C ARG A 367 1.01 -28.97 -22.73
N ILE A 368 1.95 -29.74 -22.16
CA ILE A 368 3.38 -29.41 -22.22
C ILE A 368 3.82 -29.42 -23.68
N GLY A 369 4.48 -28.35 -24.12
CA GLY A 369 4.84 -28.11 -25.52
C GLY A 369 3.95 -27.11 -26.24
N ASP A 370 2.76 -26.78 -25.70
CA ASP A 370 1.82 -25.83 -26.32
C ASP A 370 2.42 -24.43 -26.48
N TYR A 371 1.98 -23.72 -27.51
CA TYR A 371 2.06 -22.26 -27.53
C TYR A 371 0.90 -21.68 -26.74
N VAL A 372 1.22 -20.94 -25.68
CA VAL A 372 0.27 -20.37 -24.74
C VAL A 372 0.27 -18.84 -24.80
N VAL A 373 -0.90 -18.26 -24.60
CA VAL A 373 -1.06 -16.82 -24.42
C VAL A 373 -0.86 -16.52 -22.94
N VAL A 374 0.07 -15.61 -22.64
CA VAL A 374 0.45 -15.19 -21.30
C VAL A 374 0.17 -13.70 -21.16
N LYS A 375 -0.42 -13.34 -20.02
CA LYS A 375 -0.63 -11.94 -19.63
C LYS A 375 -0.22 -11.73 -18.19
N LYS A 376 -0.11 -10.46 -17.78
CA LYS A 376 0.02 -10.12 -16.36
C LYS A 376 -1.29 -9.62 -15.79
N ALA A 377 -1.90 -10.42 -14.91
CA ALA A 377 -3.04 -9.97 -14.11
C ALA A 377 -2.63 -8.76 -13.25
N GLY A 378 -3.36 -7.66 -13.40
CA GLY A 378 -3.09 -6.39 -12.71
C GLY A 378 -1.69 -5.81 -12.97
N ASP A 379 -1.09 -6.12 -14.13
CA ASP A 379 0.28 -5.75 -14.56
C ASP A 379 1.42 -6.33 -13.73
N ILE A 380 1.13 -7.25 -12.81
CA ILE A 380 2.11 -7.80 -11.86
C ILE A 380 2.27 -9.31 -12.01
N ILE A 381 1.17 -10.08 -11.94
CA ILE A 381 1.23 -11.55 -11.79
C ILE A 381 1.03 -12.22 -13.15
N PRO A 382 2.04 -12.92 -13.72
CA PRO A 382 1.85 -13.61 -14.98
C PRO A 382 0.93 -14.83 -14.84
N GLU A 383 -0.01 -14.99 -15.76
CA GLU A 383 -0.91 -16.14 -15.85
C GLU A 383 -1.10 -16.60 -17.29
N VAL A 384 -1.39 -17.89 -17.47
CA VAL A 384 -1.75 -18.46 -18.78
C VAL A 384 -3.24 -18.27 -19.04
N VAL A 385 -3.54 -17.58 -20.14
CA VAL A 385 -4.91 -17.24 -20.55
C VAL A 385 -5.55 -18.42 -21.27
N ASN A 386 -4.93 -18.88 -22.36
CA ASN A 386 -5.40 -19.96 -23.22
C ASN A 386 -4.25 -20.53 -24.07
N VAL A 387 -4.53 -21.68 -24.70
CA VAL A 387 -3.65 -22.33 -25.67
C VAL A 387 -3.96 -21.90 -27.10
N ILE A 388 -2.95 -21.93 -27.97
CA ILE A 388 -3.12 -21.77 -29.42
C ILE A 388 -3.12 -23.15 -30.07
N VAL A 389 -4.30 -23.78 -30.08
CA VAL A 389 -4.51 -25.16 -30.58
C VAL A 389 -4.02 -25.32 -32.02
N ASP A 390 -4.19 -24.31 -32.86
CA ASP A 390 -3.78 -24.32 -34.28
C ASP A 390 -2.27 -24.49 -34.49
N ARG A 391 -1.45 -24.25 -33.45
CA ARG A 391 0.02 -24.39 -33.52
C ARG A 391 0.52 -25.73 -33.01
N ARG A 392 -0.38 -26.66 -32.66
CA ARG A 392 0.02 -27.98 -32.18
C ARG A 392 0.66 -28.81 -33.27
N THR A 393 1.74 -29.48 -32.91
CA THR A 393 2.45 -30.43 -33.78
C THR A 393 1.98 -31.86 -33.57
N GLY A 394 1.25 -32.14 -32.49
CA GLY A 394 0.83 -33.48 -32.07
C GLY A 394 1.84 -34.19 -31.17
N GLU A 395 2.94 -33.52 -30.81
CA GLU A 395 3.96 -34.02 -29.88
C GLU A 395 3.72 -33.53 -28.44
N GLU A 396 2.65 -32.75 -28.20
CA GLU A 396 2.34 -32.17 -26.89
C GLU A 396 1.88 -33.22 -25.88
N GLU A 397 2.34 -33.09 -24.63
CA GLU A 397 2.08 -34.05 -23.56
C GLU A 397 0.99 -33.54 -22.60
N GLU A 398 0.00 -34.39 -22.30
CA GLU A 398 -1.02 -34.08 -21.30
C GLU A 398 -0.44 -34.09 -19.88
N PHE A 399 -0.83 -33.12 -19.07
CA PHE A 399 -0.39 -33.01 -17.68
C PHE A 399 -1.47 -33.50 -16.70
N TYR A 400 -1.03 -34.27 -15.71
CA TYR A 400 -1.87 -34.76 -14.62
C TYR A 400 -1.20 -34.44 -13.28
N MET A 401 -1.99 -34.04 -12.28
CA MET A 401 -1.43 -33.84 -10.94
C MET A 401 -0.94 -35.19 -10.36
N PRO A 402 0.16 -35.18 -9.59
CA PRO A 402 0.64 -36.39 -8.94
C PRO A 402 -0.33 -36.84 -7.84
N THR A 403 -0.30 -38.13 -7.52
CA THR A 403 -1.07 -38.69 -6.39
C THR A 403 -0.37 -38.51 -5.04
N HIS A 404 0.94 -38.24 -5.06
CA HIS A 404 1.77 -38.06 -3.86
C HIS A 404 2.46 -36.69 -3.88
N CYS A 405 2.69 -36.13 -2.70
CA CYS A 405 3.27 -34.81 -2.53
C CYS A 405 4.70 -34.78 -3.09
N PRO A 406 5.05 -33.83 -3.97
CA PRO A 406 6.40 -33.75 -4.54
C PRO A 406 7.47 -33.38 -3.50
N ALA A 407 7.08 -32.89 -2.33
CA ALA A 407 8.00 -32.47 -1.27
C ALA A 407 8.20 -33.50 -0.14
N CYS A 408 7.21 -34.35 0.14
CA CYS A 408 7.26 -35.28 1.28
C CYS A 408 6.69 -36.66 0.98
N GLU A 409 6.32 -36.93 -0.28
CA GLU A 409 5.79 -38.20 -0.77
C GLU A 409 4.51 -38.70 -0.08
N SER A 410 3.88 -37.91 0.78
CA SER A 410 2.61 -38.27 1.41
C SER A 410 1.46 -38.21 0.40
N GLU A 411 0.45 -39.06 0.57
CA GLU A 411 -0.73 -39.08 -0.28
C GLU A 411 -1.42 -37.71 -0.30
N LEU A 412 -1.74 -37.24 -1.52
CA LEU A 412 -2.43 -35.98 -1.71
C LEU A 412 -3.94 -36.21 -1.69
N VAL A 413 -4.65 -35.32 -1.02
CA VAL A 413 -6.10 -35.39 -0.88
C VAL A 413 -6.77 -34.15 -1.45
N ARG A 414 -7.94 -34.34 -2.05
CA ARG A 414 -8.86 -33.26 -2.43
C ARG A 414 -9.97 -33.24 -1.39
N LEU A 415 -10.03 -32.18 -0.58
CA LEU A 415 -11.02 -32.05 0.48
C LEU A 415 -12.42 -31.79 -0.13
N GLU A 416 -13.48 -32.18 0.58
CA GLU A 416 -14.85 -31.88 0.16
C GLU A 416 -15.02 -30.36 -0.02
N GLU A 417 -15.69 -29.98 -1.11
CA GLU A 417 -15.89 -28.57 -1.56
C GLU A 417 -14.65 -27.83 -2.10
N GLU A 418 -13.46 -28.42 -2.12
CA GLU A 418 -12.26 -27.76 -2.65
C GLU A 418 -11.82 -28.32 -4.01
N VAL A 419 -11.44 -27.43 -4.93
CA VAL A 419 -10.83 -27.76 -6.23
C VAL A 419 -9.35 -28.13 -6.07
N ALA A 420 -8.70 -27.62 -5.02
CA ALA A 420 -7.27 -27.74 -4.81
C ALA A 420 -6.87 -29.12 -4.28
N LEU A 421 -5.81 -29.68 -4.84
CA LEU A 421 -5.13 -30.86 -4.32
C LEU A 421 -4.16 -30.46 -3.20
N ARG A 422 -4.14 -31.20 -2.09
CA ARG A 422 -3.39 -30.81 -0.88
C ARG A 422 -2.56 -31.92 -0.27
N CYS A 423 -1.40 -31.53 0.24
CA CYS A 423 -0.65 -32.29 1.22
C CYS A 423 -1.21 -32.03 2.63
N ILE A 424 -1.66 -33.08 3.30
CA ILE A 424 -2.16 -32.99 4.69
C ILE A 424 -1.12 -33.41 5.73
N ASN A 425 0.10 -33.73 5.31
CA ASN A 425 1.17 -34.08 6.23
C ASN A 425 1.67 -32.82 6.96
N PRO A 426 1.47 -32.70 8.29
CA PRO A 426 1.93 -31.54 9.06
C PRO A 426 3.45 -31.44 9.12
N ALA A 427 4.16 -32.56 8.96
CA ALA A 427 5.62 -32.62 8.89
C ALA A 427 6.17 -32.37 7.47
N CYS A 428 5.34 -31.92 6.52
CA CYS A 428 5.77 -31.65 5.15
C CYS A 428 6.82 -30.52 5.13
N PRO A 429 8.06 -30.77 4.66
CA PRO A 429 9.13 -29.78 4.69
C PRO A 429 8.78 -28.48 3.95
N ALA A 430 8.08 -28.60 2.83
CA ALA A 430 7.64 -27.44 2.07
C ALA A 430 6.61 -26.58 2.82
N GLN A 431 5.67 -27.19 3.56
CA GLN A 431 4.67 -26.44 4.33
C GLN A 431 5.34 -25.70 5.48
N ILE A 432 6.29 -26.35 6.16
CA ILE A 432 7.07 -25.75 7.24
C ILE A 432 7.87 -24.56 6.72
N ARG A 433 8.59 -24.72 5.60
CA ARG A 433 9.38 -23.64 4.97
C ARG A 433 8.50 -22.46 4.57
N GLU A 434 7.38 -22.70 3.89
CA GLU A 434 6.43 -21.64 3.53
C GLU A 434 5.75 -20.99 4.74
N GLY A 435 5.53 -21.76 5.81
CA GLY A 435 5.08 -21.28 7.11
C GLY A 435 6.09 -20.33 7.74
N LEU A 436 7.37 -20.68 7.73
CA LEU A 436 8.46 -19.83 8.20
C LEU A 436 8.54 -18.52 7.40
N ILE A 437 8.44 -18.59 6.06
CA ILE A 437 8.41 -17.41 5.18
C ILE A 437 7.23 -16.48 5.53
N HIS A 438 6.07 -17.06 5.81
CA HIS A 438 4.90 -16.30 6.24
C HIS A 438 5.08 -15.67 7.63
N PHE A 439 5.62 -16.43 8.59
CA PHE A 439 5.85 -15.99 9.96
C PHE A 439 6.73 -14.75 10.03
N VAL A 440 7.78 -14.69 9.21
CA VAL A 440 8.75 -13.58 9.17
C VAL A 440 8.29 -12.39 8.32
N SER A 441 7.17 -12.54 7.60
CA SER A 441 6.66 -11.54 6.66
C SER A 441 6.30 -10.21 7.32
N ARG A 442 6.23 -9.15 6.51
CA ARG A 442 5.98 -7.77 6.95
C ARG A 442 4.72 -7.57 7.80
N ASN A 443 3.66 -8.35 7.56
CA ASN A 443 2.40 -8.23 8.29
C ASN A 443 2.33 -9.17 9.51
N ALA A 444 3.26 -10.12 9.62
CA ALA A 444 3.41 -11.06 10.74
C ALA A 444 4.52 -10.56 11.67
N MET A 445 5.57 -11.34 11.97
CA MET A 445 6.60 -10.92 12.91
C MET A 445 7.59 -9.88 12.35
N ASN A 446 7.52 -9.53 11.05
CA ASN A 446 8.33 -8.49 10.40
C ASN A 446 9.81 -8.55 10.79
N ILE A 447 10.46 -9.66 10.46
CA ILE A 447 11.88 -9.86 10.75
C ILE A 447 12.69 -9.41 9.54
N ASP A 448 13.18 -8.16 9.61
CA ASP A 448 13.95 -7.55 8.53
C ASP A 448 15.24 -8.34 8.25
N GLY A 449 15.51 -8.65 6.98
CA GLY A 449 16.65 -9.44 6.54
C GLY A 449 16.40 -10.95 6.44
N LEU A 450 15.31 -11.46 7.01
CA LEU A 450 14.95 -12.89 7.00
C LEU A 450 13.97 -13.20 5.85
N GLY A 451 14.43 -13.06 4.60
CA GLY A 451 13.61 -13.31 3.41
C GLY A 451 13.57 -14.79 2.97
N GLU A 452 12.75 -15.12 1.97
CA GLU A 452 12.59 -16.47 1.40
C GLU A 452 13.91 -17.21 1.12
N ARG A 453 14.88 -16.51 0.52
CA ARG A 453 16.21 -17.10 0.23
C ARG A 453 16.97 -17.48 1.50
N VAL A 454 16.94 -16.63 2.52
CA VAL A 454 17.66 -16.85 3.77
C VAL A 454 16.97 -17.97 4.56
N ILE A 455 15.63 -17.98 4.62
CA ILE A 455 14.87 -19.10 5.21
C ILE A 455 15.21 -20.41 4.50
N THR A 456 15.25 -20.42 3.16
CA THR A 456 15.61 -21.61 2.40
C THR A 456 17.02 -22.08 2.73
N GLN A 457 18.02 -21.18 2.77
CA GLN A 457 19.39 -21.52 3.17
C GLN A 457 19.47 -22.08 4.60
N LEU A 458 18.78 -21.46 5.56
CA LEU A 458 18.74 -21.92 6.95
C LEU A 458 18.09 -23.29 7.09
N PHE A 459 17.02 -23.52 6.32
CA PHE A 459 16.28 -24.77 6.31
C PHE A 459 17.07 -25.91 5.63
N ASP A 460 17.77 -25.60 4.54
CA ASP A 460 18.64 -26.54 3.82
C ASP A 460 19.90 -26.88 4.63
N ALA A 461 20.39 -25.94 5.44
CA ALA A 461 21.52 -26.13 6.35
C ALA A 461 21.13 -26.79 7.69
N ASP A 462 19.88 -27.23 7.86
CA ASP A 462 19.38 -27.88 9.08
C ASP A 462 19.43 -26.99 10.34
N TYR A 463 19.57 -25.67 10.20
CA TYR A 463 19.59 -24.76 11.34
C TYR A 463 18.18 -24.42 11.86
N ILE A 464 17.15 -24.53 11.01
CA ILE A 464 15.77 -24.28 11.40
C ILE A 464 14.84 -25.35 10.83
N ARG A 465 13.92 -25.83 11.68
CA ARG A 465 12.83 -26.76 11.32
C ARG A 465 11.49 -26.33 11.92
N THR A 466 11.50 -25.45 12.92
CA THR A 466 10.30 -24.90 13.57
C THR A 466 10.36 -23.38 13.64
N PHE A 467 9.25 -22.72 13.97
CA PHE A 467 9.25 -21.27 14.20
C PHE A 467 10.08 -20.87 15.42
N ALA A 468 10.20 -21.75 16.41
CA ALA A 468 10.95 -21.49 17.64
C ALA A 468 12.46 -21.43 17.40
N ASP A 469 12.96 -22.25 16.45
CA ASP A 469 14.38 -22.31 16.10
C ASP A 469 14.93 -20.96 15.62
N LEU A 470 14.07 -20.10 15.05
CA LEU A 470 14.47 -18.74 14.68
C LEU A 470 15.05 -17.97 15.87
N TYR A 471 14.51 -18.18 17.07
CA TYR A 471 14.89 -17.47 18.29
C TYR A 471 16.11 -18.08 19.00
N THR A 472 16.64 -19.19 18.49
CA THR A 472 17.89 -19.83 18.99
C THR A 472 19.07 -19.62 18.05
N LEU A 473 18.84 -19.06 16.86
CA LEU A 473 19.89 -18.80 15.87
C LEU A 473 21.00 -17.91 16.43
N THR A 474 22.24 -18.36 16.25
CA THR A 474 23.42 -17.60 16.68
C THR A 474 24.10 -16.91 15.51
N LYS A 475 24.87 -15.85 15.83
CA LYS A 475 25.68 -15.14 14.83
C LYS A 475 26.67 -16.08 14.15
N GLU A 476 27.23 -17.03 14.89
CA GLU A 476 28.24 -17.98 14.41
C GLU A 476 27.66 -18.94 13.36
N GLN A 477 26.41 -19.40 13.53
CA GLN A 477 25.73 -20.22 12.53
C GLN A 477 25.48 -19.44 11.24
N LEU A 478 25.04 -18.19 11.36
CA LEU A 478 24.79 -17.33 10.20
C LEU A 478 26.06 -17.05 9.39
N LEU A 479 27.21 -16.92 10.05
CA LEU A 479 28.50 -16.70 9.38
C LEU A 479 28.99 -17.89 8.56
N GLN A 480 28.43 -19.09 8.78
CA GLN A 480 28.75 -20.29 7.98
C GLN A 480 27.98 -20.31 6.65
N LEU A 481 26.95 -19.49 6.50
CA LEU A 481 26.13 -19.42 5.29
C LEU A 481 26.76 -18.53 4.23
N GLU A 482 26.58 -18.91 2.96
CA GLU A 482 27.02 -18.09 1.85
C GLU A 482 26.36 -16.70 1.87
N ARG A 483 27.18 -15.66 1.61
CA ARG A 483 26.77 -14.25 1.55
C ARG A 483 26.39 -13.60 2.89
N PHE A 484 26.75 -14.21 4.01
CA PHE A 484 26.69 -13.55 5.32
C PHE A 484 28.06 -12.97 5.71
N GLY A 485 28.05 -11.69 6.09
CA GLY A 485 29.18 -11.04 6.76
C GLY A 485 28.84 -10.73 8.22
N GLU A 486 29.83 -10.32 9.02
CA GLU A 486 29.61 -10.03 10.44
C GLU A 486 28.47 -9.05 10.71
N LYS A 487 28.38 -7.98 9.91
CA LYS A 487 27.34 -6.96 10.06
C LYS A 487 25.95 -7.51 9.73
N SER A 488 25.81 -8.26 8.63
CA SER A 488 24.51 -8.80 8.22
C SER A 488 24.02 -9.87 9.20
N ALA A 489 24.91 -10.72 9.71
CA ALA A 489 24.59 -11.70 10.75
C ALA A 489 24.15 -11.02 12.06
N SER A 490 24.90 -10.01 12.52
CA SER A 490 24.53 -9.24 13.72
C SER A 490 23.18 -8.53 13.56
N ASN A 491 22.93 -7.89 12.42
CA ASN A 491 21.66 -7.22 12.15
C ASN A 491 20.48 -8.21 12.16
N LEU A 492 20.67 -9.41 11.61
CA LEU A 492 19.61 -10.41 11.55
C LEU A 492 19.25 -10.93 12.95
N VAL A 493 20.25 -11.23 13.79
CA VAL A 493 20.01 -11.64 15.18
C VAL A 493 19.31 -10.53 15.97
N GLN A 494 19.70 -9.27 15.76
CA GLN A 494 19.01 -8.12 16.37
C GLN A 494 17.57 -7.97 15.90
N ALA A 495 17.29 -8.18 14.61
CA ALA A 495 15.94 -8.13 14.07
C ALA A 495 15.05 -9.26 14.65
N ILE A 496 15.60 -10.47 14.80
CA ILE A 496 14.92 -11.59 15.46
C ILE A 496 14.59 -11.23 16.92
N GLU A 497 15.56 -10.70 17.66
CA GLU A 497 15.36 -10.29 19.05
C GLU A 497 14.30 -9.19 19.18
N ALA A 498 14.36 -8.16 18.33
CA ALA A 498 13.37 -7.08 18.32
C ALA A 498 11.96 -7.59 18.01
N SER A 499 11.82 -8.62 17.17
CA SER A 499 10.52 -9.20 16.82
C SER A 499 9.77 -9.80 18.01
N LYS A 500 10.47 -10.18 19.08
CA LYS A 500 9.86 -10.69 20.31
C LYS A 500 8.90 -9.69 20.94
N ASP A 501 9.13 -8.40 20.74
CA ASP A 501 8.31 -7.34 21.32
C ASP A 501 7.02 -7.04 20.54
N ASN A 502 6.80 -7.70 19.39
CA ASN A 502 5.60 -7.50 18.59
C ASN A 502 4.30 -7.84 19.33
N SER A 503 3.22 -7.17 18.98
CA SER A 503 1.90 -7.39 19.57
C SER A 503 1.27 -8.73 19.13
N LEU A 504 0.41 -9.30 19.98
CA LEU A 504 -0.19 -10.63 19.83
C LEU A 504 -0.87 -10.87 18.47
N GLU A 505 -1.53 -9.88 17.86
CA GLU A 505 -2.19 -10.05 16.56
C GLU A 505 -1.21 -10.41 15.44
N ARG A 506 0.04 -9.94 15.55
CA ARG A 506 1.10 -10.24 14.58
C ARG A 506 1.60 -11.67 14.71
N LEU A 507 1.71 -12.14 15.95
CA LEU A 507 2.06 -13.52 16.26
C LEU A 507 0.97 -14.48 15.78
N LEU A 508 -0.30 -14.23 16.13
CA LEU A 508 -1.45 -15.04 15.67
C LEU A 508 -1.53 -15.10 14.16
N PHE A 509 -1.34 -13.96 13.49
CA PHE A 509 -1.30 -13.95 12.04
C PHE A 509 -0.11 -14.75 11.50
N GLY A 510 1.06 -14.64 12.12
CA GLY A 510 2.29 -15.35 11.75
C GLY A 510 2.20 -16.88 11.90
N LEU A 511 1.45 -17.39 12.88
CA LEU A 511 1.22 -18.83 13.06
C LEU A 511 0.51 -19.48 11.86
N GLY A 512 -0.17 -18.69 11.02
CA GLY A 512 -0.74 -19.19 9.77
C GLY A 512 -1.94 -20.12 9.95
N ILE A 513 -2.69 -19.97 11.04
CA ILE A 513 -3.90 -20.76 11.33
C ILE A 513 -4.89 -20.66 10.17
N ARG A 514 -5.47 -21.79 9.77
CA ARG A 514 -6.38 -21.87 8.61
C ARG A 514 -7.57 -20.92 8.81
N HIS A 515 -7.93 -20.20 7.73
CA HIS A 515 -8.98 -19.16 7.71
C HIS A 515 -8.72 -17.90 8.55
N VAL A 516 -7.69 -17.88 9.39
CA VAL A 516 -7.35 -16.72 10.23
C VAL A 516 -6.44 -15.76 9.45
N GLY A 517 -7.04 -14.73 8.85
CA GLY A 517 -6.33 -13.62 8.24
C GLY A 517 -5.92 -12.53 9.26
N ALA A 518 -5.17 -11.52 8.81
CA ALA A 518 -4.67 -10.45 9.68
C ALA A 518 -5.77 -9.70 10.46
N LYS A 519 -6.96 -9.54 9.86
CA LYS A 519 -8.11 -8.92 10.51
C LYS A 519 -8.67 -9.79 11.63
N ALA A 520 -8.88 -11.08 11.35
CA ALA A 520 -9.36 -12.04 12.34
C ALA A 520 -8.36 -12.18 13.51
N ALA A 521 -7.06 -12.26 13.21
CA ALA A 521 -6.00 -12.29 14.21
C ALA A 521 -6.05 -11.05 15.14
N ARG A 522 -6.29 -9.86 14.56
CA ARG A 522 -6.47 -8.63 15.32
C ARG A 522 -7.74 -8.66 16.19
N THR A 523 -8.87 -9.08 15.63
CA THR A 523 -10.13 -9.18 16.39
C THR A 523 -10.02 -10.16 17.56
N LEU A 524 -9.36 -11.31 17.36
CA LEU A 524 -9.07 -12.27 18.42
C LEU A 524 -8.17 -11.66 19.50
N ALA A 525 -7.08 -11.00 19.10
CA ALA A 525 -6.16 -10.37 20.05
C ALA A 525 -6.81 -9.23 20.84
N GLU A 526 -7.65 -8.41 20.20
CA GLU A 526 -8.42 -7.33 20.85
C GLU A 526 -9.44 -7.87 21.86
N HIS A 527 -10.03 -9.04 21.59
CA HIS A 527 -11.06 -9.63 22.44
C HIS A 527 -10.48 -10.39 23.63
N TYR A 528 -9.48 -11.24 23.38
CA TYR A 528 -8.93 -12.15 24.41
C TYR A 528 -7.67 -11.60 25.10
N GLU A 529 -7.03 -10.58 24.53
CA GLU A 529 -5.84 -9.86 25.04
C GLU A 529 -4.56 -10.68 25.20
N THR A 530 -4.64 -11.98 25.44
CA THR A 530 -3.49 -12.86 25.68
C THR A 530 -3.63 -14.17 24.91
N MET A 531 -2.50 -14.78 24.55
CA MET A 531 -2.49 -16.10 23.89
C MET A 531 -3.16 -17.16 24.77
N ASP A 532 -2.89 -17.15 26.09
CA ASP A 532 -3.44 -18.13 27.02
C ASP A 532 -4.98 -18.10 27.04
N HIS A 533 -5.61 -16.93 26.92
CA HIS A 533 -7.08 -16.83 26.82
C HIS A 533 -7.63 -17.38 25.50
N ILE A 534 -6.91 -17.20 24.39
CA ILE A 534 -7.33 -17.73 23.08
C ILE A 534 -7.23 -19.25 23.06
N VAL A 535 -6.14 -19.81 23.61
CA VAL A 535 -5.91 -21.25 23.68
C VAL A 535 -7.01 -21.96 24.49
N ASN A 536 -7.52 -21.31 25.54
CA ASN A 536 -8.56 -21.87 26.40
C ASN A 536 -9.99 -21.51 25.96
N ALA A 537 -10.17 -20.79 24.84
CA ALA A 537 -11.48 -20.36 24.38
C ALA A 537 -12.29 -21.55 23.82
N THR A 538 -13.56 -21.63 24.18
CA THR A 538 -14.48 -22.66 23.68
C THR A 538 -15.00 -22.34 22.27
N GLU A 539 -15.47 -23.36 21.54
CA GLU A 539 -16.09 -23.15 20.22
C GLU A 539 -17.29 -22.20 20.28
N GLU A 540 -18.09 -22.30 21.34
CA GLU A 540 -19.25 -21.42 21.55
C GLU A 540 -18.81 -19.95 21.71
N GLU A 541 -17.81 -19.68 22.56
CA GLU A 541 -17.28 -18.34 22.77
C GLU A 541 -16.69 -17.75 21.48
N LEU A 542 -15.88 -18.51 20.74
CA LEU A 542 -15.27 -18.07 19.49
C LEU A 542 -16.32 -17.70 18.43
N THR A 543 -17.41 -18.47 18.35
CA THR A 543 -18.47 -18.25 17.36
C THR A 543 -19.33 -17.02 17.66
N THR A 544 -19.34 -16.53 18.90
CA THR A 544 -20.03 -15.28 19.26
C THR A 544 -19.30 -14.02 18.76
N ILE A 545 -18.03 -14.15 18.37
CA ILE A 545 -17.21 -13.02 17.94
C ILE A 545 -17.61 -12.64 16.51
N ASN A 546 -18.02 -11.37 16.36
CA ASN A 546 -18.32 -10.83 15.04
C ASN A 546 -17.12 -10.98 14.10
N GLU A 547 -17.36 -11.48 12.88
CA GLU A 547 -16.38 -11.85 11.85
C GLU A 547 -15.69 -13.22 12.00
N ILE A 548 -15.98 -13.98 13.07
CA ILE A 548 -15.53 -15.36 13.24
C ILE A 548 -16.70 -16.30 12.99
N GLY A 549 -16.62 -17.07 11.90
CA GLY A 549 -17.63 -18.08 11.55
C GLY A 549 -17.21 -19.49 11.94
N GLU A 550 -18.15 -20.44 11.88
CA GLU A 550 -17.97 -21.84 12.31
C GLU A 550 -16.71 -22.52 11.73
N LYS A 551 -16.45 -22.40 10.42
CA LYS A 551 -15.24 -22.97 9.79
C LYS A 551 -13.93 -22.40 10.36
N MET A 552 -13.94 -21.12 10.76
CA MET A 552 -12.78 -20.47 11.38
C MET A 552 -12.61 -20.92 12.83
N THR A 553 -13.72 -20.96 13.60
CA THR A 553 -13.75 -21.49 14.97
C THR A 553 -13.15 -22.89 15.03
N GLN A 554 -13.63 -23.81 14.20
CA GLN A 554 -13.15 -25.19 14.17
C GLN A 554 -11.64 -25.26 13.85
N SER A 555 -11.17 -24.39 12.94
CA SER A 555 -9.74 -24.33 12.58
C SER A 555 -8.87 -23.81 13.72
N ILE A 556 -9.37 -22.86 14.52
CA ILE A 556 -8.67 -22.33 15.69
C ILE A 556 -8.55 -23.39 16.77
N VAL A 557 -9.66 -24.02 17.14
CA VAL A 557 -9.68 -25.06 18.18
C VAL A 557 -8.81 -26.24 17.80
N THR A 558 -8.98 -26.77 16.57
CA THR A 558 -8.16 -27.88 16.06
C THR A 558 -6.66 -27.54 16.08
N TYR A 559 -6.29 -26.29 15.81
CA TYR A 559 -4.89 -25.87 15.81
C TYR A 559 -4.30 -25.85 17.21
N PHE A 560 -5.02 -25.29 18.19
CA PHE A 560 -4.53 -25.21 19.57
C PHE A 560 -4.65 -26.52 20.34
N ASP A 561 -5.54 -27.44 19.96
CA ASP A 561 -5.61 -28.79 20.54
C ASP A 561 -4.41 -29.68 20.17
N ASN A 562 -3.57 -29.25 19.21
CA ASN A 562 -2.39 -29.99 18.79
C ASN A 562 -1.24 -29.86 19.82
N GLU A 563 -0.73 -31.00 20.31
CA GLU A 563 0.39 -31.07 21.26
C GLU A 563 1.65 -30.36 20.75
N ASP A 564 1.98 -30.47 19.47
CA ASP A 564 3.15 -29.81 18.87
C ASP A 564 3.02 -28.27 18.94
N VAL A 565 1.80 -27.76 18.79
CA VAL A 565 1.51 -26.32 18.91
C VAL A 565 1.64 -25.87 20.37
N GLN A 566 1.20 -26.69 21.32
CA GLN A 566 1.36 -26.41 22.74
C GLN A 566 2.85 -26.34 23.14
N GLU A 567 3.68 -27.26 22.63
CA GLU A 567 5.13 -27.22 22.84
C GLU A 567 5.75 -25.95 22.23
N LEU A 568 5.36 -25.60 21.00
CA LEU A 568 5.81 -24.38 20.33
C LEU A 568 5.50 -23.11 21.15
N LEU A 569 4.29 -23.01 21.69
CA LEU A 569 3.89 -21.86 22.52
C LEU A 569 4.73 -21.77 23.82
N GLN A 570 5.06 -22.91 24.43
CA GLN A 570 5.94 -22.95 25.59
C GLN A 570 7.36 -22.51 25.24
N GLN A 571 7.88 -22.95 24.09
CA GLN A 571 9.20 -22.52 23.59
C GLN A 571 9.22 -21.00 23.37
N PHE A 572 8.23 -20.45 22.67
CA PHE A 572 8.10 -19.00 22.48
C PHE A 572 8.08 -18.22 23.80
N LYS A 573 7.33 -18.71 24.80
CA LYS A 573 7.29 -18.12 26.14
C LYS A 573 8.68 -18.17 26.81
N SER A 574 9.41 -19.28 26.67
CA SER A 574 10.77 -19.44 27.21
C SER A 574 11.79 -18.52 26.54
N TYR A 575 11.61 -18.21 25.25
CA TYR A 575 12.47 -17.29 24.50
C TYR A 575 12.09 -15.82 24.66
N GLY A 576 11.02 -15.52 25.41
CA GLY A 576 10.57 -14.16 25.70
C GLY A 576 9.75 -13.51 24.59
N VAL A 577 9.15 -14.29 23.70
CA VAL A 577 8.21 -13.75 22.70
C VAL A 577 6.97 -13.23 23.41
N ASN A 578 6.57 -12.00 23.10
CA ASN A 578 5.39 -11.36 23.66
C ASN A 578 4.10 -12.09 23.22
N MET A 579 3.32 -12.52 24.21
CA MET A 579 2.05 -13.22 24.05
C MET A 579 0.85 -12.34 24.40
N THR A 580 1.05 -11.03 24.49
CA THR A 580 0.03 -10.07 24.93
C THR A 580 -0.27 -9.03 23.84
N TYR A 581 -1.54 -8.65 23.75
CA TYR A 581 -1.99 -7.59 22.86
C TYR A 581 -1.57 -6.23 23.42
N LYS A 582 -0.91 -5.41 22.58
CA LYS A 582 -0.40 -4.08 22.95
C LYS A 582 -1.25 -2.93 22.41
N GLY A 583 -2.33 -3.22 21.68
CA GLY A 583 -3.26 -2.20 21.22
C GLY A 583 -4.29 -1.80 22.29
N ILE A 584 -5.27 -1.00 21.90
CA ILE A 584 -6.35 -0.53 22.78
C ILE A 584 -7.27 -1.70 23.12
N LYS A 585 -7.45 -1.99 24.41
CA LYS A 585 -8.28 -3.10 24.89
C LYS A 585 -9.76 -2.74 24.87
N ARG A 586 -10.64 -3.75 24.75
CA ARG A 586 -12.09 -3.54 24.92
C ARG A 586 -12.46 -3.16 26.35
N ALA A 587 -11.84 -3.77 27.36
CA ALA A 587 -12.10 -3.46 28.77
C ALA A 587 -11.69 -2.02 29.14
N ASP A 588 -10.67 -1.48 28.47
CA ASP A 588 -10.26 -0.07 28.63
C ASP A 588 -11.29 0.90 28.06
N LEU A 589 -12.14 0.47 27.13
CA LEU A 589 -13.27 1.25 26.59
C LEU A 589 -14.52 1.16 27.47
N GLU A 590 -14.68 0.08 28.23
CA GLU A 590 -15.81 -0.15 29.16
C GLU A 590 -15.63 0.55 30.52
N ASN A 591 -14.39 0.78 30.96
CA ASN A 591 -14.07 1.51 32.20
C ASN A 591 -13.93 3.03 32.03
N ILE A 592 -14.18 3.57 30.83
CA ILE A 592 -14.22 5.01 30.63
C ILE A 592 -15.55 5.49 31.22
N GLU A 593 -15.50 6.22 32.35
CA GLU A 593 -16.65 7.00 32.83
C GLU A 593 -16.93 8.16 31.85
N SER A 594 -17.51 7.81 30.71
CA SER A 594 -17.86 8.69 29.63
C SER A 594 -19.29 8.39 29.21
N TYR A 595 -20.06 9.43 28.91
CA TYR A 595 -21.39 9.26 28.35
C TYR A 595 -21.37 8.41 27.06
N PHE A 596 -20.28 8.46 26.31
CA PHE A 596 -20.13 7.78 25.03
C PHE A 596 -19.81 6.29 25.16
N ALA A 597 -19.38 5.81 26.33
CA ALA A 597 -18.98 4.42 26.53
C ALA A 597 -20.12 3.45 26.13
N GLY A 598 -19.82 2.54 25.19
CA GLY A 598 -20.76 1.54 24.69
C GLY A 598 -21.90 2.08 23.80
N LYS A 599 -22.00 3.40 23.57
CA LYS A 599 -23.07 4.00 22.77
C LYS A 599 -22.73 4.05 21.29
N THR A 600 -23.74 3.83 20.45
CA THR A 600 -23.68 4.05 19.01
C THR A 600 -24.09 5.49 18.69
N VAL A 601 -23.12 6.29 18.25
CA VAL A 601 -23.30 7.72 17.95
C VAL A 601 -23.32 7.93 16.43
N VAL A 602 -24.21 8.78 15.93
CA VAL A 602 -24.21 9.26 14.54
C VAL A 602 -23.96 10.76 14.55
N LEU A 603 -22.91 11.19 13.86
CA LEU A 603 -22.63 12.60 13.62
C LEU A 603 -23.33 13.03 12.32
N THR A 604 -24.14 14.09 12.37
CA THR A 604 -24.82 14.65 11.20
C THR A 604 -24.77 16.18 11.22
N GLY A 605 -24.84 16.82 10.05
CA GLY A 605 -24.65 18.27 9.94
C GLY A 605 -23.19 18.68 10.08
N LYS A 606 -22.88 19.93 9.74
CA LYS A 606 -21.53 20.50 9.86
C LYS A 606 -21.28 20.89 11.32
N LEU A 607 -20.19 20.39 11.90
CA LEU A 607 -19.70 20.81 13.20
C LEU A 607 -18.79 22.04 12.98
N GLU A 608 -19.04 23.13 13.69
CA GLU A 608 -18.33 24.41 13.56
C GLU A 608 -16.98 24.42 14.29
N VAL A 609 -16.88 23.73 15.43
CA VAL A 609 -15.74 23.82 16.36
C VAL A 609 -14.65 22.79 16.05
N MET A 610 -15.04 21.59 15.63
CA MET A 610 -14.10 20.52 15.25
C MET A 610 -14.60 19.70 14.07
N GLY A 611 -13.69 19.14 13.28
CA GLY A 611 -14.07 18.29 12.16
C GLY A 611 -14.75 16.98 12.62
N ARG A 612 -15.68 16.44 11.83
CA ARG A 612 -16.35 15.16 12.16
C ARG A 612 -15.37 14.00 12.38
N SER A 613 -14.24 13.98 11.67
CA SER A 613 -13.18 12.99 11.83
C SER A 613 -12.50 13.09 13.20
N GLU A 614 -12.27 14.31 13.68
CA GLU A 614 -11.72 14.57 15.01
C GLU A 614 -12.75 14.20 16.10
N ALA A 615 -14.00 14.64 15.94
CA ALA A 615 -15.11 14.27 16.81
C ALA A 615 -15.27 12.74 16.89
N LYS A 616 -15.15 12.04 15.77
CA LYS A 616 -15.18 10.58 15.71
C LYS A 616 -14.07 9.94 16.52
N LYS A 617 -12.82 10.38 16.34
CA LYS A 617 -11.68 9.88 17.12
C LYS A 617 -11.86 10.13 18.61
N LYS A 618 -12.38 11.30 19.00
CA LYS A 618 -12.65 11.64 20.41
C LYS A 618 -13.76 10.75 21.00
N ILE A 619 -14.84 10.52 20.28
CA ILE A 619 -15.91 9.59 20.70
C ILE A 619 -15.36 8.16 20.83
N GLU A 620 -14.58 7.68 19.86
CA GLU A 620 -13.99 6.34 19.87
C GLU A 620 -12.97 6.18 21.00
N ALA A 621 -12.17 7.22 21.29
CA ALA A 621 -11.25 7.26 22.43
C ALA A 621 -11.99 7.26 23.78
N LEU A 622 -13.24 7.73 23.81
CA LEU A 622 -14.11 7.76 24.98
C LEU A 622 -15.08 6.56 25.04
N GLY A 623 -14.80 5.49 24.29
CA GLY A 623 -15.54 4.23 24.36
C GLY A 623 -16.78 4.13 23.47
N GLY A 624 -17.06 5.14 22.64
CA GLY A 624 -18.23 5.18 21.77
C GLY A 624 -17.99 4.66 20.35
N LYS A 625 -19.05 4.17 19.71
CA LYS A 625 -19.01 3.67 18.33
C LYS A 625 -19.65 4.66 17.38
N VAL A 626 -18.88 5.24 16.47
CA VAL A 626 -19.44 6.16 15.47
C VAL A 626 -19.87 5.43 14.20
N THR A 627 -21.13 5.60 13.82
CA THR A 627 -21.71 5.00 12.62
C THR A 627 -22.21 6.05 11.64
N GLY A 628 -22.25 5.69 10.35
CA GLY A 628 -22.60 6.62 9.28
C GLY A 628 -24.12 6.80 9.06
N SER A 629 -24.95 5.94 9.63
CA SER A 629 -26.40 5.88 9.37
C SER A 629 -27.19 5.78 10.67
N VAL A 630 -28.32 6.49 10.75
CA VAL A 630 -29.25 6.36 11.87
C VAL A 630 -30.06 5.08 11.70
N SER A 631 -30.07 4.25 12.74
CA SER A 631 -30.82 2.99 12.79
C SER A 631 -31.56 2.89 14.12
N LYS A 632 -32.35 1.82 14.31
CA LYS A 632 -33.00 1.55 15.60
C LYS A 632 -32.01 1.25 16.74
N SER A 633 -30.78 0.86 16.42
CA SER A 633 -29.71 0.61 17.40
C SER A 633 -28.78 1.81 17.58
N THR A 634 -29.15 2.98 17.06
CA THR A 634 -28.42 4.23 17.30
C THR A 634 -28.90 4.82 18.62
N ASP A 635 -27.95 5.13 19.51
CA ASP A 635 -28.24 5.64 20.86
C ASP A 635 -28.27 7.17 20.89
N LEU A 636 -27.39 7.81 20.10
CA LEU A 636 -27.24 9.27 20.08
C LEU A 636 -27.01 9.79 18.67
N VAL A 637 -27.63 10.91 18.33
CA VAL A 637 -27.32 11.70 17.14
C VAL A 637 -26.84 13.09 17.55
N VAL A 638 -25.62 13.44 17.15
CA VAL A 638 -25.10 14.80 17.31
C VAL A 638 -25.38 15.56 16.01
N ALA A 639 -26.18 16.61 16.11
CA ALA A 639 -26.68 17.39 15.00
C ALA A 639 -26.01 18.78 14.98
N GLY A 640 -25.10 18.98 14.03
CA GLY A 640 -24.54 20.29 13.69
C GLY A 640 -25.43 21.07 12.72
N GLU A 641 -24.91 22.17 12.17
CA GLU A 641 -25.64 22.98 11.18
C GLU A 641 -26.04 22.14 9.96
N ALA A 642 -27.25 22.35 9.44
CA ALA A 642 -27.81 21.59 8.30
C ALA A 642 -27.88 20.06 8.50
N ALA A 643 -28.21 19.59 9.71
CA ALA A 643 -28.32 18.16 10.08
C ALA A 643 -29.30 17.27 9.26
N GLY A 644 -30.07 17.84 8.33
CA GLY A 644 -30.70 17.14 7.20
C GLY A 644 -31.59 15.92 7.53
N SER A 645 -31.56 14.91 6.66
CA SER A 645 -32.42 13.71 6.71
C SER A 645 -32.15 12.79 7.91
N LYS A 646 -30.92 12.77 8.45
CA LYS A 646 -30.55 11.97 9.63
C LYS A 646 -31.14 12.51 10.92
N LEU A 647 -31.30 13.84 11.04
CA LEU A 647 -32.05 14.45 12.13
C LEU A 647 -33.52 14.00 12.10
N ALA A 648 -34.13 14.00 10.91
CA ALA A 648 -35.50 13.53 10.71
C ALA A 648 -35.64 12.02 10.99
N GLN A 649 -34.64 11.20 10.62
CA GLN A 649 -34.60 9.77 10.96
C GLN A 649 -34.42 9.53 12.47
N ALA A 650 -33.59 10.32 13.15
CA ALA A 650 -33.40 10.26 14.60
C ALA A 650 -34.70 10.57 15.34
N GLN A 651 -35.41 11.62 14.90
CA GLN A 651 -36.74 11.97 15.41
C GLN A 651 -37.76 10.85 15.17
N LYS A 652 -37.75 10.22 13.98
CA LYS A 652 -38.64 9.10 13.64
C LYS A 652 -38.36 7.84 14.46
N HIS A 653 -37.10 7.60 14.82
CA HIS A 653 -36.68 6.45 15.62
C HIS A 653 -36.64 6.75 17.13
N ASN A 654 -37.02 7.97 17.54
CA ASN A 654 -37.00 8.44 18.93
C ASN A 654 -35.62 8.28 19.61
N VAL A 655 -34.56 8.54 18.85
CA VAL A 655 -33.16 8.50 19.29
C VAL A 655 -32.80 9.84 19.95
N GLU A 656 -31.93 9.84 20.96
CA GLU A 656 -31.50 11.08 21.63
C GLU A 656 -30.73 11.98 20.65
N ILE A 657 -31.00 13.29 20.68
CA ILE A 657 -30.40 14.27 19.76
C ILE A 657 -29.70 15.37 20.56
N TRP A 658 -28.42 15.59 20.28
CA TRP A 658 -27.62 16.67 20.88
C TRP A 658 -27.25 17.71 19.82
N ASP A 659 -27.16 18.97 20.25
CA ASP A 659 -26.48 20.00 19.49
C ASP A 659 -24.96 19.94 19.74
N GLU A 660 -24.19 20.68 18.94
CA GLU A 660 -22.74 20.71 19.06
C GLU A 660 -22.25 21.26 20.41
N ALA A 661 -22.97 22.22 21.00
CA ALA A 661 -22.62 22.78 22.30
C ALA A 661 -22.69 21.75 23.43
N ARG A 662 -23.76 20.94 23.47
CA ARG A 662 -23.90 19.84 24.43
C ARG A 662 -22.90 18.72 24.18
N PHE A 663 -22.62 18.41 22.92
CA PHE A 663 -21.59 17.44 22.56
C PHE A 663 -20.20 17.82 23.08
N LEU A 664 -19.81 19.08 22.96
CA LEU A 664 -18.52 19.58 23.43
C LEU A 664 -18.39 19.58 24.97
N GLN A 665 -19.48 19.77 25.71
CA GLN A 665 -19.45 19.70 27.17
C GLN A 665 -19.15 18.28 27.64
N GLU A 666 -19.78 17.29 27.04
CA GLU A 666 -19.63 15.87 27.40
C GLU A 666 -18.34 15.25 26.85
N LEU A 667 -17.68 15.88 25.88
CA LEU A 667 -16.33 15.52 25.44
C LEU A 667 -15.22 15.99 26.40
N ASN A 668 -15.51 16.98 27.25
CA ASN A 668 -14.52 17.61 28.15
C ASN A 668 -14.75 17.27 29.64
N ASN A 669 -15.84 16.58 29.96
CA ASN A 669 -16.05 15.89 31.23
C ASN A 669 -15.36 14.52 31.19
#